data_AF-A0A1Y4TVU2-F1
#
_entry.id   AF-A0A1Y4TVU2-F1
#
_cell.length_a   1.000
_cell.length_b   1.000
_cell.length_c   1.000
_cell.angle_alpha   90.00
_cell.angle_beta   90.00
_cell.angle_gamma   90.00
#
_symmetry.space_group_name_H-M   'P 1'
#
loop_
_entity.id
_entity.type
_entity.pdbx_description
1 polymer ?
#
loop_
_entity_poly.entity_id
_entity_poly.type
_entity_poly.pdbx_seq_one_letter_code
_entity_poly.pdbx_strand_id
1 'polypeptide(L)'
;MNESKEKKTTATKKIIVIQIFLLICILTALFIWKSALSRNLSAYVQRAVPYEETGSAGEHYTMEINSMDDWLDFSENVNQGRSYLGYRIELNTDLDFADQTYLDPVGSYTSPFEGNFYGNGHTLRNISISSDENYVGVFGYTQGAVIRELNVIDCQLYSYSATGTGGIAGYVSGYVLECSFSGTVEADAGSAGGIAGNNWGGIDDCSVSGEIRGSGVSGGYGGGMSASFGTGGITGDNSGTVSRCINYAEVSIDSDFYDLGGISGYNQGFIQSCGNFADMNGGGIVDNNSDYAVIRGCFSFGDTYAGIAVGSYSESTIEYCVNLGLTSGRYAAGIVSFWGQDNEENYQGRISQCLSAGTFGNELVRSRYFDSSFLTANYRIHTLSNAETEQLTALLEENEYEEAYGFAAETENQRRNIIFCVTAVGLTLLLAVGDSIYFGRKTLEKQRIYIRAGKLVKEGALREGACLYGTVLDYKDSADRGKSCFRDYLQKCTESGKFEIGRIHGESILWECISRKETEYRLLCGAVLKVECIHAAPELVSWKNSDLYKKLNSVYRQEWFSTIEQGFLKGEVDLLTMEEAKQISKNKERMRCKSAGGPGDILTGSGCVYWWIRNEDKRETARMPFVTGEGLISERGMWNTAENIGVRPVITIKVENEDSI
;
A
#
# COMPACT_ATOMS: atom_id res chain seq x y z
N MET A 1 -19.74 -40.77 10.30
CA MET A 1 -18.50 -40.55 11.11
C MET A 1 -17.31 -40.07 10.29
N ASN A 2 -17.16 -40.47 9.02
CA ASN A 2 -16.16 -39.89 8.11
C ASN A 2 -16.45 -38.42 7.76
N GLU A 3 -17.71 -38.03 7.50
CA GLU A 3 -18.05 -36.67 7.04
C GLU A 3 -17.73 -35.52 8.02
N SER A 4 -17.80 -35.72 9.34
CA SER A 4 -17.53 -34.62 10.31
C SER A 4 -16.04 -34.40 10.58
N LYS A 5 -15.23 -35.48 10.55
CA LYS A 5 -13.75 -35.39 10.51
C LYS A 5 -13.30 -34.78 9.19
N GLU A 6 -13.91 -35.14 8.06
CA GLU A 6 -13.63 -34.54 6.75
C GLU A 6 -13.92 -33.04 6.76
N LYS A 7 -15.08 -32.60 7.27
CA LYS A 7 -15.46 -31.17 7.33
C LYS A 7 -14.48 -30.31 8.14
N LYS A 8 -14.00 -30.75 9.31
CA LYS A 8 -13.03 -29.97 10.11
C LYS A 8 -11.62 -29.94 9.51
N THR A 9 -11.18 -31.04 8.90
CA THR A 9 -9.88 -31.12 8.20
C THR A 9 -9.91 -30.27 6.93
N THR A 10 -11.06 -30.23 6.26
CA THR A 10 -11.32 -29.37 5.09
C THR A 10 -11.30 -27.89 5.46
N ALA A 11 -11.90 -27.49 6.59
CA ALA A 11 -11.88 -26.11 7.05
C ALA A 11 -10.47 -25.60 7.38
N THR A 12 -9.63 -26.43 8.02
CA THR A 12 -8.24 -26.05 8.37
C THR A 12 -7.37 -25.93 7.11
N LYS A 13 -7.51 -26.87 6.16
CA LYS A 13 -6.85 -26.78 4.84
C LYS A 13 -7.29 -25.54 4.06
N LYS A 14 -8.58 -25.17 4.14
CA LYS A 14 -9.10 -23.94 3.51
C LYS A 14 -8.46 -22.67 4.06
N ILE A 15 -8.22 -22.57 5.37
CA ILE A 15 -7.58 -21.39 5.99
C ILE A 15 -6.15 -21.22 5.51
N ILE A 16 -5.35 -22.30 5.51
CA ILE A 16 -3.96 -22.27 5.04
C ILE A 16 -3.90 -21.89 3.55
N VAL A 17 -4.79 -22.43 2.73
CA VAL A 17 -4.88 -22.08 1.30
C VAL A 17 -5.21 -20.60 1.12
N ILE A 18 -6.13 -20.03 1.90
CA ILE A 18 -6.46 -18.60 1.85
C ILE A 18 -5.26 -17.74 2.27
N GLN A 19 -4.55 -18.10 3.33
CA GLN A 19 -3.37 -17.37 3.79
C GLN A 19 -2.24 -17.38 2.76
N ILE A 20 -1.94 -18.53 2.16
CA ILE A 20 -0.95 -18.65 1.10
C ILE A 20 -1.36 -17.83 -0.12
N PHE A 21 -2.64 -17.87 -0.50
CA PHE A 21 -3.15 -17.07 -1.62
C PHE A 21 -2.99 -15.56 -1.36
N LEU A 22 -3.36 -15.07 -0.17
CA LEU A 22 -3.18 -13.67 0.21
C LEU A 22 -1.70 -13.27 0.22
N LEU A 23 -0.81 -14.14 0.73
CA LEU A 23 0.63 -13.90 0.69
C LEU A 23 1.13 -13.75 -0.75
N ILE A 24 0.72 -14.65 -1.65
CA ILE A 24 1.08 -14.57 -3.06
C ILE A 24 0.60 -13.25 -3.66
N CYS A 25 -0.64 -12.84 -3.42
CA CYS A 25 -1.17 -11.57 -3.90
C CYS A 25 -0.39 -10.35 -3.39
N ILE A 26 0.02 -10.36 -2.12
CA ILE A 26 0.83 -9.27 -1.54
C ILE A 26 2.23 -9.26 -2.16
N LEU A 27 2.87 -10.43 -2.27
CA LEU A 27 4.22 -10.54 -2.85
C LEU A 27 4.23 -10.18 -4.34
N THR A 28 3.19 -10.54 -5.09
CA THR A 28 3.08 -10.14 -6.51
C THR A 28 2.88 -8.63 -6.64
N ALA A 29 2.01 -8.03 -5.82
CA ALA A 29 1.85 -6.58 -5.79
C ALA A 29 3.15 -5.86 -5.44
N LEU A 30 3.88 -6.32 -4.42
CA LEU A 30 5.18 -5.77 -4.04
C LEU A 30 6.25 -5.97 -5.12
N PHE A 31 6.25 -7.10 -5.81
CA PHE A 31 7.17 -7.36 -6.91
C PHE A 31 6.89 -6.45 -8.12
N ILE A 32 5.61 -6.23 -8.45
CA ILE A 32 5.20 -5.27 -9.48
C ILE A 32 5.66 -3.86 -9.10
N TRP A 33 5.39 -3.42 -7.86
CA TRP A 33 5.81 -2.11 -7.36
C TRP A 33 7.33 -1.91 -7.40
N LYS A 34 8.10 -2.92 -6.97
CA LYS A 34 9.56 -2.93 -7.05
C LYS A 34 10.05 -2.84 -8.49
N SER A 35 9.52 -3.68 -9.39
CA SER A 35 10.00 -3.78 -10.77
C SER A 35 9.50 -2.67 -11.69
N ALA A 36 8.49 -1.90 -11.28
CA ALA A 36 7.94 -0.81 -12.07
C ALA A 36 8.99 0.27 -12.37
N LEU A 37 9.85 0.60 -11.40
CA LEU A 37 10.87 1.63 -11.57
C LEU A 37 11.89 1.21 -12.64
N SER A 38 12.58 0.09 -12.41
CA SER A 38 13.66 -0.38 -13.28
C SER A 38 13.21 -0.81 -14.69
N ARG A 39 11.91 -1.06 -14.90
CA ARG A 39 11.38 -1.48 -16.22
C ARG A 39 10.90 -0.32 -17.09
N ASN A 40 10.43 0.75 -16.46
CA ASN A 40 9.75 1.84 -17.18
C ASN A 40 10.60 3.11 -17.27
N LEU A 41 11.62 3.24 -16.41
CA LEU A 41 12.58 4.32 -16.51
C LEU A 41 13.57 4.07 -17.64
N SER A 42 13.73 5.08 -18.49
CA SER A 42 14.79 5.15 -19.49
C SER A 42 16.00 5.91 -18.94
N ALA A 43 17.18 5.60 -19.47
CA ALA A 43 18.36 6.43 -19.21
C ALA A 43 18.10 7.85 -19.72
N TYR A 44 18.41 8.84 -18.88
CA TYR A 44 18.46 10.22 -19.32
C TYR A 44 19.72 10.39 -20.16
N VAL A 45 19.58 10.90 -21.39
CA VAL A 45 20.72 11.28 -22.23
C VAL A 45 20.65 12.78 -22.42
N GLN A 46 21.65 13.48 -21.89
CA GLN A 46 21.77 14.92 -22.06
C GLN A 46 21.90 15.24 -23.55
N ARG A 47 21.01 16.08 -24.08
CA ARG A 47 21.10 16.48 -25.49
C ARG A 47 22.16 17.55 -25.64
N ALA A 48 22.93 17.48 -26.71
CA ALA A 48 23.71 18.62 -27.16
C ALA A 48 22.73 19.77 -27.41
N VAL A 49 22.88 20.85 -26.64
CA VAL A 49 22.27 22.12 -26.98
C VAL A 49 23.04 22.62 -28.20
N PRO A 50 22.37 22.94 -29.32
CA PRO A 50 23.06 23.53 -30.45
C PRO A 50 23.58 24.91 -30.04
N TYR A 51 24.81 24.95 -29.51
CA TYR A 51 25.66 26.12 -29.60
C TYR A 51 26.08 26.20 -31.06
N GLU A 52 25.21 26.80 -31.86
CA GLU A 52 25.66 27.23 -33.15
C GLU A 52 26.52 28.48 -32.92
N GLU A 53 27.84 28.35 -33.06
CA GLU A 53 28.74 29.46 -33.40
C GLU A 53 28.32 30.18 -34.70
N THR A 54 27.15 29.90 -35.28
CA THR A 54 26.64 30.49 -36.53
C THR A 54 26.33 31.98 -36.43
N GLY A 55 26.52 32.59 -35.25
CA GLY A 55 26.33 34.02 -35.02
C GLY A 55 27.58 34.80 -34.62
N SER A 56 28.74 34.17 -34.35
CA SER A 56 29.96 34.95 -34.09
C SER A 56 30.34 35.63 -35.40
N ALA A 57 29.95 36.88 -35.58
CA ALA A 57 30.58 37.76 -36.56
C ALA A 57 32.10 37.57 -36.41
N GLY A 58 32.80 37.35 -37.52
CA GLY A 58 34.23 37.04 -37.47
C GLY A 58 34.95 38.04 -36.57
N GLU A 59 35.74 37.55 -35.63
CA GLU A 59 36.57 38.40 -34.78
C GLU A 59 37.67 38.99 -35.65
N HIS A 60 37.51 40.26 -36.01
CA HIS A 60 38.41 40.98 -36.91
C HIS A 60 39.19 42.07 -36.19
N TYR A 61 38.73 42.46 -34.99
CA TYR A 61 39.30 43.51 -34.18
C TYR A 61 39.43 43.03 -32.73
N THR A 62 40.46 43.49 -32.03
CA THR A 62 40.66 43.21 -30.60
C THR A 62 40.69 44.52 -29.83
N MET A 63 40.06 44.52 -28.66
CA MET A 63 40.09 45.58 -27.65
C MET A 63 40.40 44.95 -26.30
N GLU A 64 41.22 45.61 -25.50
CA GLU A 64 41.54 45.18 -24.15
C GLU A 64 41.00 46.19 -23.14
N ILE A 65 40.44 45.69 -22.04
CA ILE A 65 40.04 46.49 -20.88
C ILE A 65 41.00 46.14 -19.75
N ASN A 66 41.93 47.06 -19.48
CA ASN A 66 43.01 46.89 -18.51
C ASN A 66 42.83 47.80 -17.27
N SER A 67 41.80 48.65 -17.27
CA SER A 67 41.55 49.64 -16.23
C SER A 67 40.08 50.09 -16.21
N MET A 68 39.69 50.81 -15.16
CA MET A 68 38.37 51.43 -15.08
C MET A 68 38.14 52.46 -16.19
N ASP A 69 39.17 53.23 -16.56
CA ASP A 69 39.07 54.22 -17.65
C ASP A 69 38.75 53.52 -18.99
N ASP A 70 39.38 52.37 -19.27
CA ASP A 70 39.10 51.58 -20.48
C ASP A 70 37.63 51.08 -20.50
N TRP A 71 37.10 50.69 -19.34
CA TRP A 71 35.70 50.27 -19.21
C TRP A 71 34.73 51.43 -19.45
N LEU A 72 35.00 52.59 -18.84
CA LEU A 72 34.17 53.78 -19.00
C LEU A 72 34.15 54.25 -20.47
N ASP A 73 35.31 54.28 -21.12
CA ASP A 73 35.42 54.57 -22.56
C ASP A 73 34.67 53.54 -23.40
N PHE A 74 34.81 52.25 -23.09
CA PHE A 74 34.09 51.18 -23.78
C PHE A 74 32.57 51.37 -23.67
N SER A 75 32.06 51.52 -22.45
CA SER A 75 30.64 51.69 -22.14
C SER A 75 30.05 52.94 -22.82
N GLU A 76 30.73 54.08 -22.70
CA GLU A 76 30.28 55.33 -23.32
C GLU A 76 30.21 55.20 -24.84
N ASN A 77 31.20 54.56 -25.47
CA ASN A 77 31.19 54.34 -26.92
C ASN A 77 30.02 53.46 -27.37
N VAL A 78 29.68 52.39 -26.62
CA VAL A 78 28.49 51.57 -26.92
C VAL A 78 27.24 52.44 -26.86
N ASN A 79 27.08 53.22 -25.78
CA ASN A 79 25.92 54.06 -25.55
C ASN A 79 25.80 55.25 -26.52
N GLN A 80 26.90 55.63 -27.18
CA GLN A 80 26.92 56.59 -28.29
C GLN A 80 26.66 55.95 -29.67
N GLY A 81 26.38 54.65 -29.73
CA GLY A 81 25.96 53.94 -30.95
C GLY A 81 27.04 53.11 -31.64
N ARG A 82 28.19 52.88 -31.00
CA ARG A 82 29.20 51.95 -31.53
C ARG A 82 28.81 50.51 -31.16
N SER A 83 28.40 49.70 -32.14
CA SER A 83 27.90 48.34 -31.87
C SER A 83 28.96 47.33 -31.42
N TYR A 84 30.23 47.53 -31.78
CA TYR A 84 31.32 46.55 -31.59
C TYR A 84 31.14 45.21 -32.31
N LEU A 85 30.29 45.14 -33.34
CA LEU A 85 30.18 43.95 -34.19
C LEU A 85 31.56 43.53 -34.75
N GLY A 86 31.93 42.26 -34.54
CA GLY A 86 33.21 41.68 -34.98
C GLY A 86 34.42 42.03 -34.10
N TYR A 87 34.20 42.64 -32.93
CA TYR A 87 35.24 42.88 -31.93
C TYR A 87 35.31 41.73 -30.91
N ARG A 88 36.53 41.31 -30.62
CA ARG A 88 36.92 40.55 -29.44
C ARG A 88 37.33 41.56 -28.35
N ILE A 89 36.59 41.63 -27.26
CA ILE A 89 36.84 42.53 -26.14
C ILE A 89 37.29 41.68 -24.96
N GLU A 90 38.52 41.90 -24.48
CA GLU A 90 39.13 41.09 -23.41
C GLU A 90 39.26 41.90 -22.13
N LEU A 91 38.62 41.43 -21.07
CA LEU A 91 38.88 41.91 -19.72
C LEU A 91 40.16 41.23 -19.21
N ASN A 92 41.15 42.03 -18.79
CA ASN A 92 42.47 41.52 -18.36
C ASN A 92 42.76 41.81 -16.89
N THR A 93 41.82 42.43 -16.18
CA THR A 93 41.92 42.73 -14.76
C THR A 93 40.54 42.75 -14.14
N ASP A 94 40.48 42.51 -12.84
CA ASP A 94 39.28 42.79 -12.06
C ASP A 94 39.04 44.31 -12.00
N LEU A 95 37.77 44.71 -12.01
CA LEU A 95 37.33 46.10 -11.91
C LEU A 95 36.44 46.31 -10.68
N ASP A 96 36.70 47.37 -9.93
CA ASP A 96 35.95 47.76 -8.74
C ASP A 96 35.22 49.08 -8.97
N PHE A 97 33.89 49.02 -8.93
CA PHE A 97 32.99 50.13 -9.23
C PHE A 97 32.58 50.95 -8.00
N ALA A 98 33.16 50.69 -6.82
CA ALA A 98 32.78 51.39 -5.58
C ALA A 98 32.89 52.93 -5.64
N ASP A 99 33.81 53.46 -6.46
CA ASP A 99 34.00 54.90 -6.66
C ASP A 99 33.09 55.49 -7.76
N GLN A 100 32.28 54.67 -8.44
CA GLN A 100 31.36 55.08 -9.49
C GLN A 100 29.96 55.36 -8.92
N THR A 101 29.51 56.61 -8.99
CA THR A 101 28.21 57.03 -8.45
C THR A 101 27.04 56.91 -9.43
N TYR A 102 27.31 56.80 -10.73
CA TYR A 102 26.28 56.65 -11.75
C TYR A 102 26.84 55.79 -12.87
N LEU A 103 26.15 54.70 -13.18
CA LEU A 103 26.49 53.76 -14.24
C LEU A 103 25.25 53.54 -15.10
N ASP A 104 25.38 53.85 -16.38
CA ASP A 104 24.40 53.43 -17.37
C ASP A 104 24.67 51.97 -17.76
N PRO A 105 23.61 51.17 -18.04
CA PRO A 105 23.78 49.88 -18.68
C PRO A 105 24.63 49.98 -19.96
N VAL A 106 25.46 48.98 -20.24
CA VAL A 106 26.21 48.90 -21.50
C VAL A 106 25.25 48.48 -22.61
N GLY A 107 24.94 49.40 -23.51
CA GLY A 107 24.03 49.20 -24.62
C GLY A 107 22.56 49.34 -24.25
N SER A 108 21.78 49.82 -25.21
CA SER A 108 20.34 50.05 -25.08
C SER A 108 19.60 49.53 -26.30
N TYR A 109 18.27 49.52 -26.26
CA TYR A 109 17.46 49.10 -27.41
C TYR A 109 17.80 49.88 -28.71
N THR A 110 18.23 51.14 -28.61
CA THR A 110 18.59 51.97 -29.76
C THR A 110 20.07 51.90 -30.13
N SER A 111 20.92 51.47 -29.19
CA SER A 111 22.37 51.30 -29.37
C SER A 111 22.80 49.94 -28.79
N PRO A 112 22.48 48.84 -29.48
CA PRO A 112 22.74 47.50 -28.97
C PRO A 112 24.23 47.19 -28.90
N PHE A 113 24.63 46.40 -27.91
CA PHE A 113 25.95 45.78 -27.89
C PHE A 113 25.96 44.51 -28.74
N GLU A 114 26.86 44.43 -29.72
CA GLU A 114 26.99 43.34 -30.71
C GLU A 114 28.39 42.69 -30.73
N GLY A 115 29.24 42.99 -29.73
CA GLY A 115 30.61 42.47 -29.63
C GLY A 115 30.73 41.14 -28.88
N ASN A 116 31.93 40.57 -28.89
CA ASN A 116 32.27 39.39 -28.09
C ASN A 116 33.08 39.81 -26.87
N PHE A 117 32.45 39.86 -25.70
CA PHE A 117 33.05 40.20 -24.42
C PHE A 117 33.55 38.94 -23.69
N TYR A 118 34.86 38.84 -23.53
CA TYR A 118 35.56 37.78 -22.79
C TYR A 118 35.98 38.32 -21.43
N GLY A 119 35.32 37.86 -20.38
CA GLY A 119 35.69 38.16 -18.99
C GLY A 119 37.01 37.49 -18.58
N ASN A 120 37.43 36.41 -19.25
CA ASN A 120 38.66 35.66 -18.97
C ASN A 120 38.81 35.25 -17.48
N GLY A 121 37.69 35.03 -16.79
CA GLY A 121 37.63 34.70 -15.36
C GLY A 121 37.77 35.90 -14.43
N HIS A 122 37.87 37.12 -14.95
CA HIS A 122 37.94 38.34 -14.15
C HIS A 122 36.59 38.77 -13.57
N THR A 123 36.68 39.60 -12.53
CA THR A 123 35.54 40.03 -11.74
C THR A 123 35.22 41.52 -11.93
N LEU A 124 33.94 41.83 -12.13
CA LEU A 124 33.36 43.16 -11.91
C LEU A 124 32.70 43.18 -10.53
N ARG A 125 33.08 44.12 -9.65
CA ARG A 125 32.53 44.20 -8.28
C ARG A 125 31.97 45.57 -7.90
N ASN A 126 31.04 45.59 -6.96
CA ASN A 126 30.44 46.81 -6.40
C ASN A 126 29.70 47.68 -7.44
N ILE A 127 29.06 47.05 -8.41
CA ILE A 127 28.25 47.76 -9.42
C ILE A 127 26.94 48.23 -8.78
N SER A 128 26.55 49.48 -9.01
CA SER A 128 25.23 49.99 -8.67
C SER A 128 24.61 50.67 -9.89
N ILE A 129 23.51 50.11 -10.41
CA ILE A 129 22.77 50.64 -11.55
C ILE A 129 21.31 50.84 -11.11
N SER A 130 20.83 52.07 -11.27
CA SER A 130 19.42 52.42 -11.09
C SER A 130 18.96 53.14 -12.35
N SER A 131 18.20 52.46 -13.20
CA SER A 131 17.85 52.94 -14.54
C SER A 131 16.37 52.77 -14.86
N ASP A 132 15.82 53.70 -15.63
CA ASP A 132 14.48 53.67 -16.23
C ASP A 132 14.48 53.25 -17.71
N GLU A 133 15.63 52.80 -18.22
CA GLU A 133 15.75 52.19 -19.55
C GLU A 133 14.86 50.95 -19.68
N ASN A 134 14.53 50.61 -20.93
CA ASN A 134 13.66 49.45 -21.22
C ASN A 134 14.31 48.13 -20.81
N TYR A 135 15.64 48.06 -20.79
CA TYR A 135 16.38 46.87 -20.43
C TYR A 135 17.56 47.24 -19.55
N VAL A 136 17.66 46.59 -18.39
CA VAL A 136 18.61 46.97 -17.34
C VAL A 136 19.46 45.76 -16.98
N GLY A 137 20.77 45.98 -16.91
CA GLY A 137 21.78 44.99 -16.54
C GLY A 137 23.15 45.65 -16.63
N VAL A 138 24.22 44.89 -16.32
CA VAL A 138 25.58 45.35 -16.67
C VAL A 138 25.65 45.65 -18.16
N PHE A 139 25.03 44.79 -18.97
CA PHE A 139 24.69 45.03 -20.37
C PHE A 139 23.18 45.25 -20.50
N GLY A 140 22.73 46.42 -20.95
CA GLY A 140 21.30 46.69 -21.06
C GLY A 140 20.66 45.84 -22.16
N TYR A 141 21.17 45.93 -23.39
CA TYR A 141 20.63 45.23 -24.54
C TYR A 141 21.73 44.61 -25.40
N THR A 142 21.69 43.29 -25.56
CA THR A 142 22.66 42.55 -26.38
C THR A 142 22.02 41.98 -27.65
N GLN A 143 22.64 42.25 -28.79
CA GLN A 143 22.19 41.79 -30.10
C GLN A 143 23.23 40.92 -30.77
N GLY A 144 23.04 39.60 -30.74
CA GLY A 144 24.02 38.64 -31.28
C GLY A 144 25.40 38.65 -30.60
N ALA A 145 25.57 39.41 -29.51
CA ALA A 145 26.80 39.46 -28.72
C ALA A 145 27.06 38.17 -27.96
N VAL A 146 28.33 37.91 -27.64
CA VAL A 146 28.74 36.85 -26.71
C VAL A 146 29.32 37.51 -25.47
N ILE A 147 28.81 37.16 -24.30
CA ILE A 147 29.41 37.50 -23.00
C ILE A 147 29.81 36.19 -22.35
N ARG A 148 31.08 36.03 -22.00
CA ARG A 148 31.54 34.77 -21.40
C ARG A 148 32.61 34.92 -20.34
N GLU A 149 32.69 33.94 -19.45
CA GLU A 149 33.75 33.82 -18.42
C GLU A 149 33.82 35.07 -17.53
N LEU A 150 32.67 35.66 -17.21
CA LEU A 150 32.57 36.90 -16.45
C LEU A 150 31.98 36.64 -15.07
N ASN A 151 32.63 37.16 -14.04
CA ASN A 151 32.12 37.14 -12.68
C ASN A 151 31.62 38.54 -12.29
N VAL A 152 30.37 38.64 -11.84
CA VAL A 152 29.78 39.89 -11.33
C VAL A 152 29.41 39.68 -9.86
N ILE A 153 30.03 40.44 -8.96
CA ILE A 153 29.80 40.29 -7.51
C ILE A 153 29.42 41.62 -6.85
N ASP A 154 28.70 41.56 -5.74
CA ASP A 154 28.24 42.72 -4.98
C ASP A 154 27.53 43.75 -5.88
N CYS A 155 26.72 43.26 -6.83
CA CYS A 155 25.99 44.09 -7.78
C CYS A 155 24.60 44.45 -7.25
N GLN A 156 24.17 45.70 -7.43
CA GLN A 156 22.84 46.18 -7.07
C GLN A 156 22.19 46.81 -8.30
N LEU A 157 21.15 46.15 -8.81
CA LEU A 157 20.35 46.64 -9.93
C LEU A 157 18.95 47.00 -9.45
N TYR A 158 18.49 48.19 -9.83
CA TYR A 158 17.12 48.63 -9.62
C TYR A 158 16.52 49.19 -10.91
N SER A 159 15.29 48.79 -11.21
CA SER A 159 14.53 49.32 -12.34
C SER A 159 13.06 49.55 -11.97
N TYR A 160 12.52 50.71 -12.33
CA TYR A 160 11.13 51.07 -12.01
C TYR A 160 10.11 50.58 -13.05
N SER A 161 10.45 50.65 -14.34
CA SER A 161 9.52 50.39 -15.44
C SER A 161 10.12 49.59 -16.60
N ALA A 162 11.26 48.96 -16.38
CA ALA A 162 11.94 48.17 -17.40
C ALA A 162 11.04 47.04 -17.92
N THR A 163 11.31 46.62 -19.16
CA THR A 163 10.72 45.42 -19.74
C THR A 163 11.43 44.17 -19.24
N GLY A 164 12.76 44.24 -19.12
CA GLY A 164 13.57 43.14 -18.62
C GLY A 164 14.78 43.64 -17.84
N THR A 165 14.94 43.11 -16.63
CA THR A 165 16.07 43.41 -15.75
C THR A 165 16.85 42.13 -15.46
N GLY A 166 18.12 42.11 -15.83
CA GLY A 166 19.01 40.97 -15.68
C GLY A 166 20.30 41.36 -14.97
N GLY A 167 20.75 40.53 -14.03
CA GLY A 167 22.02 40.76 -13.30
C GLY A 167 23.22 40.99 -14.23
N ILE A 168 23.29 40.23 -15.34
CA ILE A 168 24.31 40.41 -16.38
C ILE A 168 23.75 41.20 -17.57
N ALA A 169 22.58 40.79 -18.09
CA ALA A 169 22.02 41.38 -19.30
C ALA A 169 20.50 41.62 -19.21
N GLY A 170 20.01 42.82 -19.51
CA GLY A 170 18.56 43.07 -19.54
C GLY A 170 17.86 42.25 -20.63
N TYR A 171 18.44 42.24 -21.84
CA TYR A 171 17.97 41.45 -22.99
C TYR A 171 19.12 40.67 -23.65
N VAL A 172 18.88 39.39 -23.93
CA VAL A 172 19.83 38.48 -24.59
C VAL A 172 19.26 37.95 -25.90
N SER A 173 19.91 38.20 -27.03
CA SER A 173 19.64 37.49 -28.30
C SER A 173 20.87 36.78 -28.90
N GLY A 174 22.04 36.95 -28.27
CA GLY A 174 23.26 36.18 -28.53
C GLY A 174 23.47 35.12 -27.46
N TYR A 175 24.63 35.16 -26.78
CA TYR A 175 25.00 34.14 -25.78
C TYR A 175 25.57 34.74 -24.49
N VAL A 176 25.18 34.16 -23.35
CA VAL A 176 25.83 34.37 -22.04
C VAL A 176 26.33 33.02 -21.53
N LEU A 177 27.64 32.86 -21.38
CA LEU A 177 28.28 31.55 -21.18
C LEU A 177 29.24 31.58 -20.00
N GLU A 178 29.24 30.56 -19.14
CA GLU A 178 30.28 30.42 -18.11
C GLU A 178 30.39 31.66 -17.19
N CYS A 179 29.25 32.29 -16.89
CA CYS A 179 29.19 33.53 -16.13
C CYS A 179 28.58 33.32 -14.73
N SER A 180 28.99 34.15 -13.77
CA SER A 180 28.40 34.17 -12.43
C SER A 180 27.87 35.54 -12.05
N PHE A 181 26.74 35.56 -11.34
CA PHE A 181 26.17 36.76 -10.73
C PHE A 181 25.96 36.56 -9.22
N SER A 182 26.39 37.55 -8.44
CA SER A 182 26.13 37.66 -7.02
C SER A 182 25.71 39.09 -6.68
N GLY A 183 24.49 39.26 -6.19
CA GLY A 183 23.96 40.60 -5.92
C GLY A 183 22.45 40.65 -5.73
N THR A 184 21.90 41.86 -5.83
CA THR A 184 20.47 42.14 -5.76
C THR A 184 19.97 42.64 -7.11
N VAL A 185 18.89 42.04 -7.61
CA VAL A 185 18.13 42.53 -8.76
C VAL A 185 16.72 42.87 -8.29
N GLU A 186 16.34 44.14 -8.34
CA GLU A 186 15.01 44.62 -7.95
C GLU A 186 14.31 45.28 -9.14
N ALA A 187 13.21 44.68 -9.59
CA ALA A 187 12.41 45.19 -10.70
C ALA A 187 10.95 45.42 -10.27
N ASP A 188 10.52 46.68 -10.30
CA ASP A 188 9.15 47.07 -9.99
C ASP A 188 8.18 46.87 -11.17
N ALA A 189 8.69 46.52 -12.35
CA ALA A 189 7.91 46.07 -13.49
C ALA A 189 8.76 45.23 -14.45
N GLY A 190 8.09 44.48 -15.32
CA GLY A 190 8.74 43.64 -16.34
C GLY A 190 9.26 42.33 -15.79
N SER A 191 10.10 41.67 -16.58
CA SER A 191 10.70 40.39 -16.24
C SER A 191 12.00 40.61 -15.46
N ALA A 192 12.29 39.75 -14.49
CA ALA A 192 13.49 39.86 -13.65
C ALA A 192 14.26 38.54 -13.60
N GLY A 193 15.58 38.59 -13.79
CA GLY A 193 16.45 37.43 -13.59
C GLY A 193 17.87 37.73 -13.17
N GLY A 194 18.54 36.76 -12.56
CA GLY A 194 19.92 36.92 -12.10
C GLY A 194 20.97 36.96 -13.21
N ILE A 195 20.70 36.32 -14.35
CA ILE A 195 21.54 36.46 -15.56
C ILE A 195 20.86 37.38 -16.55
N ALA A 196 19.61 37.07 -16.93
CA ALA A 196 18.88 37.81 -17.96
C ALA A 196 17.49 38.25 -17.51
N GLY A 197 17.03 39.43 -17.94
CA GLY A 197 15.61 39.78 -17.85
C GLY A 197 14.80 38.97 -18.85
N ASN A 198 15.14 39.13 -20.13
CA ASN A 198 14.55 38.38 -21.24
C ASN A 198 15.62 37.63 -22.04
N ASN A 199 15.46 36.32 -22.18
CA ASN A 199 16.32 35.47 -22.99
C ASN A 199 15.66 35.06 -24.31
N TRP A 200 16.23 35.48 -25.43
CA TRP A 200 15.92 35.05 -26.80
C TRP A 200 17.09 34.33 -27.47
N GLY A 201 18.21 34.20 -26.77
CA GLY A 201 19.44 33.56 -27.23
C GLY A 201 19.77 32.29 -26.45
N GLY A 202 21.04 32.12 -26.07
CA GLY A 202 21.49 31.00 -25.24
C GLY A 202 22.14 31.47 -23.94
N ILE A 203 21.71 30.90 -22.82
CA ILE A 203 22.37 31.04 -21.52
C ILE A 203 22.86 29.66 -21.10
N ASP A 204 24.14 29.56 -20.80
CA ASP A 204 24.76 28.27 -20.58
C ASP A 204 25.84 28.31 -19.49
N ASP A 205 25.87 27.29 -18.64
CA ASP A 205 26.88 27.12 -17.59
C ASP A 205 27.00 28.35 -16.67
N CYS A 206 25.86 28.92 -16.26
CA CYS A 206 25.80 30.12 -15.46
C CYS A 206 25.30 29.85 -14.04
N SER A 207 25.81 30.61 -13.06
CA SER A 207 25.41 30.48 -11.66
C SER A 207 24.95 31.82 -11.07
N VAL A 208 23.90 31.78 -10.24
CA VAL A 208 23.33 32.97 -9.59
C VAL A 208 23.27 32.79 -8.08
N SER A 209 23.63 33.84 -7.33
CA SER A 209 23.48 33.95 -5.87
C SER A 209 23.01 35.35 -5.47
N GLY A 210 22.46 35.50 -4.26
CA GLY A 210 21.92 36.77 -3.78
C GLY A 210 20.40 36.81 -3.79
N GLU A 211 19.80 37.93 -4.21
CA GLU A 211 18.36 38.18 -4.13
C GLU A 211 17.81 38.72 -5.45
N ILE A 212 16.78 38.07 -5.99
CA ILE A 212 16.07 38.48 -7.20
C ILE A 212 14.61 38.78 -6.82
N ARG A 213 14.22 40.05 -6.90
CA ARG A 213 12.88 40.52 -6.56
C ARG A 213 12.19 41.12 -7.78
N GLY A 214 11.11 40.49 -8.22
CA GLY A 214 10.21 41.04 -9.23
C GLY A 214 8.92 41.58 -8.62
N SER A 215 8.04 42.13 -9.47
CA SER A 215 6.79 42.75 -9.03
C SER A 215 5.53 42.09 -9.55
N GLY A 216 5.62 41.17 -10.53
CA GLY A 216 4.45 40.63 -11.22
C GLY A 216 3.64 41.69 -11.99
N VAL A 217 4.20 42.89 -12.19
CA VAL A 217 3.60 43.97 -12.96
C VAL A 217 4.21 43.98 -14.35
N SER A 218 3.37 44.10 -15.38
CA SER A 218 3.84 44.23 -16.76
C SER A 218 4.76 45.45 -16.92
N GLY A 219 5.92 45.24 -17.57
CA GLY A 219 6.86 46.30 -17.93
C GLY A 219 6.29 47.32 -18.93
N GLY A 220 7.02 48.42 -19.14
CA GLY A 220 6.62 49.49 -20.05
C GLY A 220 6.71 49.12 -21.53
N TYR A 221 5.70 48.45 -22.10
CA TYR A 221 5.52 48.33 -23.55
C TYR A 221 4.19 48.97 -24.00
N GLY A 222 4.29 50.04 -24.79
CA GLY A 222 3.15 50.62 -25.50
C GLY A 222 2.81 49.79 -26.74
N GLY A 223 1.72 49.01 -26.69
CA GLY A 223 1.06 48.48 -27.89
C GLY A 223 0.96 46.96 -28.03
N GLY A 224 0.15 46.30 -27.20
CA GLY A 224 -0.64 45.13 -27.61
C GLY A 224 0.06 43.78 -27.85
N MET A 225 1.35 43.63 -27.58
CA MET A 225 1.99 42.31 -27.41
C MET A 225 2.00 41.98 -25.91
N SER A 226 1.61 40.75 -25.52
CA SER A 226 1.59 40.33 -24.10
C SER A 226 2.95 40.59 -23.46
N ALA A 227 3.03 41.56 -22.56
CA ALA A 227 4.18 41.72 -21.68
C ALA A 227 4.17 40.52 -20.72
N SER A 228 5.13 39.62 -20.88
CA SER A 228 5.42 38.60 -19.87
C SER A 228 6.25 39.27 -18.76
N PHE A 229 6.02 38.88 -17.51
CA PHE A 229 6.58 39.52 -16.32
C PHE A 229 7.12 38.46 -15.35
N GLY A 230 7.73 37.41 -15.91
CA GLY A 230 8.32 36.33 -15.15
C GLY A 230 9.46 36.81 -14.28
N THR A 231 9.56 36.25 -13.07
CA THR A 231 10.71 36.41 -12.19
C THR A 231 11.36 35.06 -12.01
N GLY A 232 12.65 34.94 -12.33
CA GLY A 232 13.37 33.70 -12.09
C GLY A 232 14.82 33.86 -11.72
N GLY A 233 15.41 32.80 -11.13
CA GLY A 233 16.78 32.86 -10.66
C GLY A 233 17.79 33.12 -11.79
N ILE A 234 17.60 32.50 -12.95
CA ILE A 234 18.49 32.68 -14.11
C ILE A 234 17.93 33.72 -15.07
N THR A 235 16.66 33.55 -15.48
CA THR A 235 15.99 34.46 -16.40
C THR A 235 14.59 34.80 -15.92
N GLY A 236 14.09 36.00 -16.24
CA GLY A 236 12.67 36.29 -16.02
C GLY A 236 11.82 35.50 -17.02
N ASP A 237 12.00 35.83 -18.29
CA ASP A 237 11.34 35.14 -19.40
C ASP A 237 12.34 34.43 -20.30
N ASN A 238 12.03 33.20 -20.68
CA ASN A 238 12.84 32.40 -21.60
C ASN A 238 12.08 32.08 -22.90
N SER A 239 12.50 32.67 -24.01
CA SER A 239 12.12 32.26 -25.37
C SER A 239 13.26 31.55 -26.10
N GLY A 240 14.46 31.55 -25.53
CA GLY A 240 15.67 30.92 -26.05
C GLY A 240 16.00 29.58 -25.38
N THR A 241 17.30 29.34 -25.17
CA THR A 241 17.80 28.18 -24.42
C THR A 241 18.44 28.60 -23.10
N VAL A 242 18.15 27.87 -22.03
CA VAL A 242 18.88 27.91 -20.76
C VAL A 242 19.39 26.51 -20.45
N SER A 243 20.70 26.34 -20.27
CA SER A 243 21.27 25.04 -19.93
C SER A 243 22.40 25.07 -18.93
N ARG A 244 22.57 24.00 -18.16
CA ARG A 244 23.69 23.87 -17.20
C ARG A 244 23.76 25.01 -16.19
N CYS A 245 22.61 25.60 -15.86
CA CYS A 245 22.57 26.75 -14.97
C CYS A 245 22.14 26.35 -13.57
N ILE A 246 22.72 27.02 -12.56
CA ILE A 246 22.42 26.78 -11.15
C ILE A 246 21.97 28.06 -10.46
N ASN A 247 20.79 28.02 -9.84
CA ASN A 247 20.29 29.08 -8.99
C ASN A 247 20.49 28.75 -7.50
N TYR A 248 21.20 29.62 -6.79
CA TYR A 248 21.27 29.68 -5.33
C TYR A 248 20.61 30.96 -4.76
N ALA A 249 20.17 31.89 -5.61
CA ALA A 249 19.56 33.14 -5.15
C ALA A 249 18.13 32.92 -4.67
N GLU A 250 17.77 33.67 -3.63
CA GLU A 250 16.37 33.82 -3.23
C GLU A 250 15.61 34.55 -4.34
N VAL A 251 14.47 34.00 -4.74
CA VAL A 251 13.63 34.57 -5.79
C VAL A 251 12.26 34.88 -5.20
N SER A 252 11.82 36.13 -5.30
CA SER A 252 10.56 36.58 -4.73
C SER A 252 9.82 37.54 -5.65
N ILE A 253 8.49 37.63 -5.46
CA ILE A 253 7.61 38.58 -6.17
C ILE A 253 6.76 39.31 -5.15
N ASP A 254 6.63 40.63 -5.29
CA ASP A 254 5.72 41.47 -4.49
C ASP A 254 4.30 41.53 -5.11
N SER A 255 3.68 40.37 -5.35
CA SER A 255 2.33 40.30 -5.90
C SER A 255 1.64 38.96 -5.64
N ASP A 256 0.31 38.93 -5.80
CA ASP A 256 -0.50 37.72 -5.72
C ASP A 256 -0.58 36.92 -7.05
N PHE A 257 0.04 37.43 -8.13
CA PHE A 257 0.08 36.79 -9.46
C PHE A 257 1.50 36.30 -9.74
N TYR A 258 1.69 34.98 -9.76
CA TYR A 258 3.02 34.40 -9.72
C TYR A 258 3.37 33.80 -11.09
N ASP A 259 4.29 34.46 -11.80
CA ASP A 259 5.20 33.81 -12.75
C ASP A 259 6.57 33.69 -12.05
N LEU A 260 6.61 33.02 -10.88
CA LEU A 260 7.79 32.86 -10.03
C LEU A 260 8.44 31.48 -10.21
N GLY A 261 9.65 31.44 -10.78
CA GLY A 261 10.37 30.18 -11.04
C GLY A 261 11.82 30.17 -10.58
N GLY A 262 12.33 29.02 -10.13
CA GLY A 262 13.72 28.96 -9.65
C GLY A 262 14.77 29.16 -10.74
N ILE A 263 14.46 28.80 -11.98
CA ILE A 263 15.30 29.05 -13.15
C ILE A 263 14.71 30.14 -14.03
N SER A 264 13.42 30.01 -14.38
CA SER A 264 12.71 30.98 -15.22
C SER A 264 11.31 31.23 -14.69
N GLY A 265 10.86 32.47 -14.61
CA GLY A 265 9.45 32.74 -14.28
C GLY A 265 8.50 32.17 -15.34
N TYR A 266 8.74 32.55 -16.60
CA TYR A 266 7.94 32.14 -17.74
C TYR A 266 8.81 31.55 -18.86
N ASN A 267 8.48 30.32 -19.30
CA ASN A 267 9.26 29.58 -20.30
C ASN A 267 8.44 29.29 -21.56
N GLN A 268 8.94 29.75 -22.70
CA GLN A 268 8.50 29.43 -24.05
C GLN A 268 9.54 28.68 -24.87
N GLY A 269 10.76 28.55 -24.33
CA GLY A 269 11.90 27.96 -25.01
C GLY A 269 12.30 26.60 -24.45
N PHE A 270 13.60 26.39 -24.39
CA PHE A 270 14.23 25.14 -23.97
C PHE A 270 15.02 25.34 -22.67
N ILE A 271 14.66 24.61 -21.61
CA ILE A 271 15.43 24.56 -20.36
C ILE A 271 15.94 23.12 -20.19
N GLN A 272 17.25 22.96 -20.03
CA GLN A 272 17.84 21.64 -19.85
C GLN A 272 18.99 21.62 -18.85
N SER A 273 19.03 20.59 -18.00
CA SER A 273 20.18 20.38 -17.11
C SER A 273 20.38 21.59 -16.21
N CYS A 274 19.34 22.05 -15.50
CA CYS A 274 19.45 23.18 -14.59
C CYS A 274 19.12 22.76 -13.16
N GLY A 275 19.69 23.46 -12.16
CA GLY A 275 19.49 23.19 -10.74
C GLY A 275 18.96 24.40 -9.98
N ASN A 276 17.91 24.25 -9.18
CA ASN A 276 17.45 25.27 -8.24
C ASN A 276 17.65 24.81 -6.79
N PHE A 277 18.35 25.63 -6.00
CA PHE A 277 18.60 25.40 -4.58
C PHE A 277 17.80 26.31 -3.65
N ALA A 278 17.07 27.27 -4.20
CA ALA A 278 16.32 28.24 -3.41
C ALA A 278 14.90 27.76 -3.09
N ASP A 279 14.45 28.09 -1.88
CA ASP A 279 13.06 27.93 -1.45
C ASP A 279 12.19 29.03 -2.08
N MET A 280 10.98 28.70 -2.52
CA MET A 280 10.10 29.69 -3.15
C MET A 280 8.63 29.27 -3.19
N ASN A 281 7.70 30.22 -3.14
CA ASN A 281 6.27 29.95 -3.32
C ASN A 281 5.86 29.93 -4.81
N GLY A 282 6.66 29.27 -5.64
CA GLY A 282 6.48 29.16 -7.09
C GLY A 282 6.89 27.78 -7.60
N GLY A 283 7.25 27.70 -8.87
CA GLY A 283 7.77 26.46 -9.44
C GLY A 283 9.28 26.33 -9.29
N GLY A 284 9.75 25.16 -8.87
CA GLY A 284 11.17 24.93 -8.60
C GLY A 284 12.07 25.17 -9.81
N ILE A 285 11.58 24.96 -11.03
CA ILE A 285 12.29 25.32 -12.26
C ILE A 285 11.59 26.48 -12.96
N VAL A 286 10.29 26.35 -13.21
CA VAL A 286 9.50 27.43 -13.81
C VAL A 286 8.15 27.59 -13.15
N ASP A 287 7.56 28.79 -13.19
CA ASP A 287 6.13 28.87 -12.88
C ASP A 287 5.34 28.37 -14.09
N ASN A 288 5.52 29.01 -15.24
CA ASN A 288 4.72 28.76 -16.44
C ASN A 288 5.57 28.15 -17.56
N ASN A 289 5.26 26.90 -17.94
CA ASN A 289 5.83 26.25 -19.12
C ASN A 289 4.83 26.28 -20.27
N SER A 290 4.97 27.27 -21.16
CA SER A 290 4.01 27.59 -22.22
C SER A 290 3.89 26.51 -23.29
N ASP A 291 3.02 26.74 -24.27
CA ASP A 291 2.85 25.83 -25.40
C ASP A 291 4.19 25.53 -26.09
N TYR A 292 4.42 24.25 -26.42
CA TYR A 292 5.65 23.73 -27.05
C TYR A 292 6.96 23.89 -26.25
N ALA A 293 6.92 24.53 -25.09
CA ALA A 293 8.10 24.74 -24.25
C ALA A 293 8.58 23.43 -23.61
N VAL A 294 9.88 23.30 -23.39
CA VAL A 294 10.49 22.05 -22.93
C VAL A 294 11.38 22.27 -21.72
N ILE A 295 11.21 21.40 -20.72
CA ILE A 295 12.06 21.28 -19.54
C ILE A 295 12.61 19.85 -19.50
N ARG A 296 13.93 19.68 -19.46
CA ARG A 296 14.56 18.36 -19.45
C ARG A 296 15.69 18.26 -18.42
N GLY A 297 15.73 17.17 -17.65
CA GLY A 297 16.91 16.86 -16.81
C GLY A 297 17.19 17.89 -15.72
N CYS A 298 16.17 18.60 -15.25
CA CYS A 298 16.32 19.67 -14.27
C CYS A 298 16.05 19.19 -12.83
N PHE A 299 16.71 19.82 -11.86
CA PHE A 299 16.70 19.43 -10.46
C PHE A 299 16.22 20.59 -9.57
N SER A 300 15.25 20.33 -8.70
CA SER A 300 14.82 21.28 -7.66
C SER A 300 15.13 20.71 -6.28
N PHE A 301 15.90 21.44 -5.48
CA PHE A 301 16.28 21.07 -4.12
C PHE A 301 15.54 21.89 -3.07
N GLY A 302 15.19 23.13 -3.38
CA GLY A 302 14.47 24.01 -2.46
C GLY A 302 13.01 23.60 -2.25
N ASP A 303 12.46 24.00 -1.12
CA ASP A 303 11.06 23.81 -0.78
C ASP A 303 10.18 24.74 -1.61
N THR A 304 9.22 24.17 -2.34
CA THR A 304 8.44 24.90 -3.36
C THR A 304 6.93 24.72 -3.31
N TYR A 305 6.19 25.50 -4.10
CA TYR A 305 4.77 25.23 -4.37
C TYR A 305 4.61 24.10 -5.39
N ALA A 306 5.40 24.14 -6.47
CA ALA A 306 5.50 23.05 -7.44
C ALA A 306 6.94 22.58 -7.59
N GLY A 307 7.16 21.26 -7.53
CA GLY A 307 8.52 20.73 -7.56
C GLY A 307 9.29 21.11 -8.83
N ILE A 308 8.64 21.16 -9.99
CA ILE A 308 9.25 21.55 -11.27
C ILE A 308 8.52 22.74 -11.90
N ALA A 309 7.21 22.59 -12.14
CA ALA A 309 6.43 23.59 -12.87
C ALA A 309 5.06 23.84 -12.23
N VAL A 310 4.59 25.08 -12.18
CA VAL A 310 3.19 25.34 -11.77
C VAL A 310 2.23 25.19 -12.95
N GLY A 311 2.63 25.48 -14.17
CA GLY A 311 1.83 25.29 -15.37
C GLY A 311 2.61 24.51 -16.43
N SER A 312 1.94 23.61 -17.13
CA SER A 312 2.46 22.94 -18.33
C SER A 312 1.39 22.89 -19.40
N TYR A 313 1.51 23.76 -20.40
CA TYR A 313 0.47 24.01 -21.39
C TYR A 313 0.53 23.05 -22.58
N SER A 314 -0.30 23.25 -23.61
CA SER A 314 -0.51 22.29 -24.69
C SER A 314 0.79 22.00 -25.44
N GLU A 315 1.05 20.72 -25.75
CA GLU A 315 2.25 20.26 -26.48
C GLU A 315 3.60 20.58 -25.80
N SER A 316 3.57 21.14 -24.58
CA SER A 316 4.78 21.33 -23.77
C SER A 316 5.33 19.99 -23.29
N THR A 317 6.60 19.94 -22.91
CA THR A 317 7.25 18.71 -22.43
C THR A 317 8.04 18.96 -21.15
N ILE A 318 7.81 18.12 -20.14
CA ILE A 318 8.63 18.06 -18.93
C ILE A 318 9.12 16.62 -18.78
N GLU A 319 10.44 16.42 -18.85
CA GLU A 319 10.99 15.06 -18.77
C GLU A 319 12.32 14.94 -18.02
N TYR A 320 12.56 13.77 -17.43
CA TYR A 320 13.79 13.47 -16.67
C TYR A 320 14.09 14.46 -15.53
N CYS A 321 13.08 15.16 -15.02
CA CYS A 321 13.26 16.14 -13.96
C CYS A 321 13.14 15.49 -12.59
N VAL A 322 13.87 16.03 -11.61
CA VAL A 322 13.90 15.51 -10.24
C VAL A 322 13.58 16.62 -9.27
N ASN A 323 12.53 16.45 -8.48
CA ASN A 323 12.27 17.30 -7.32
C ASN A 323 12.69 16.57 -6.04
N LEU A 324 13.55 17.19 -5.25
CA LEU A 324 14.01 16.71 -3.95
C LEU A 324 13.47 17.55 -2.79
N GLY A 325 13.05 18.79 -3.06
CA GLY A 325 12.48 19.69 -2.08
C GLY A 325 11.03 19.35 -1.69
N LEU A 326 10.62 19.82 -0.52
CA LEU A 326 9.25 19.65 -0.05
C LEU A 326 8.32 20.53 -0.87
N THR A 327 7.16 19.98 -1.23
CA THR A 327 6.09 20.75 -1.86
C THR A 327 4.98 21.04 -0.88
N SER A 328 4.52 22.29 -0.81
CA SER A 328 3.50 22.72 0.15
C SER A 328 2.50 23.71 -0.45
N GLY A 329 1.24 23.62 -0.04
CA GLY A 329 0.14 24.41 -0.59
C GLY A 329 -1.09 23.56 -0.92
N ARG A 330 -2.25 24.20 -1.12
CA ARG A 330 -3.53 23.50 -1.34
C ARG A 330 -3.52 22.65 -2.62
N TYR A 331 -2.93 23.18 -3.69
CA TYR A 331 -2.83 22.51 -4.99
C TYR A 331 -1.39 22.20 -5.38
N ALA A 332 -0.48 22.22 -4.41
CA ALA A 332 0.92 21.85 -4.62
C ALA A 332 1.08 20.41 -5.12
N ALA A 333 2.15 20.18 -5.88
CA ALA A 333 2.43 18.89 -6.51
C ALA A 333 3.94 18.64 -6.63
N GLY A 334 4.31 17.37 -6.58
CA GLY A 334 5.71 16.94 -6.59
C GLY A 334 6.48 17.28 -7.86
N ILE A 335 5.80 17.39 -9.01
CA ILE A 335 6.38 17.75 -10.32
C ILE A 335 5.63 18.94 -10.91
N VAL A 336 4.36 18.75 -11.30
CA VAL A 336 3.55 19.79 -11.95
C VAL A 336 2.30 20.10 -11.13
N SER A 337 2.14 21.35 -10.75
CA SER A 337 0.96 21.83 -10.02
C SER A 337 -0.01 22.60 -10.94
N PHE A 338 -0.86 23.45 -10.38
CA PHE A 338 -1.61 24.48 -11.10
C PHE A 338 -1.99 25.63 -10.16
N TRP A 339 -2.15 26.83 -10.74
CA TRP A 339 -2.71 28.00 -10.05
C TRP A 339 -4.16 28.26 -10.53
N GLY A 340 -5.06 28.54 -9.57
CA GLY A 340 -6.44 29.00 -9.84
C GLY A 340 -7.54 27.92 -9.71
N GLN A 341 -8.74 28.34 -9.27
CA GLN A 341 -9.93 27.47 -9.14
C GLN A 341 -10.76 27.35 -10.44
N ASP A 342 -10.54 28.23 -11.43
CA ASP A 342 -11.56 28.53 -12.45
C ASP A 342 -11.16 28.24 -13.91
N ASN A 343 -9.92 27.82 -14.22
CA ASN A 343 -9.52 27.50 -15.61
C ASN A 343 -8.47 26.38 -15.68
N GLU A 344 -8.92 25.14 -15.43
CA GLU A 344 -8.10 23.91 -15.58
C GLU A 344 -7.95 23.45 -17.06
N GLU A 345 -8.45 24.21 -18.04
CA GLU A 345 -8.73 23.71 -19.40
C GLU A 345 -7.50 23.59 -20.35
N ASN A 346 -6.32 24.10 -19.98
CA ASN A 346 -5.17 24.20 -20.91
C ASN A 346 -3.89 23.49 -20.49
N TYR A 347 -3.92 22.66 -19.44
CA TYR A 347 -2.72 21.94 -18.96
C TYR A 347 -2.63 20.54 -19.59
N GLN A 348 -2.08 20.42 -20.81
CA GLN A 348 -1.93 19.14 -21.53
C GLN A 348 -0.47 18.88 -21.97
N GLY A 349 0.50 19.33 -21.18
CA GLY A 349 1.91 19.01 -21.44
C GLY A 349 2.23 17.53 -21.23
N ARG A 350 3.16 16.98 -22.01
CA ARG A 350 3.69 15.63 -21.77
C ARG A 350 4.63 15.68 -20.57
N ILE A 351 4.31 14.92 -19.52
CA ILE A 351 5.15 14.80 -18.33
C ILE A 351 5.64 13.36 -18.23
N SER A 352 6.95 13.14 -18.32
CA SER A 352 7.48 11.78 -18.34
C SER A 352 8.81 11.60 -17.66
N GLN A 353 9.09 10.40 -17.15
CA GLN A 353 10.40 10.06 -16.59
C GLN A 353 10.79 10.97 -15.40
N CYS A 354 9.84 11.59 -14.70
CA CYS A 354 10.16 12.51 -13.61
C CYS A 354 10.14 11.82 -12.25
N LEU A 355 11.02 12.25 -11.35
CA LEU A 355 11.17 11.72 -9.99
C LEU A 355 10.84 12.81 -8.97
N SER A 356 10.14 12.46 -7.89
CA SER A 356 9.94 13.39 -6.78
C SER A 356 10.09 12.69 -5.44
N ALA A 357 10.98 13.22 -4.60
CA ALA A 357 11.02 12.92 -3.18
C ALA A 357 9.89 13.70 -2.51
N GLY A 358 9.03 13.03 -1.75
CA GLY A 358 7.75 13.61 -1.37
C GLY A 358 7.64 14.04 0.08
N THR A 359 7.04 15.22 0.28
CA THR A 359 6.05 15.46 1.35
C THR A 359 4.90 14.46 1.21
N PHE A 360 4.51 13.76 2.27
CA PHE A 360 3.38 12.81 2.27
C PHE A 360 2.04 13.58 2.09
N GLY A 361 1.35 13.40 0.95
CA GLY A 361 -0.03 13.90 0.76
C GLY A 361 -0.34 14.53 -0.60
N ASN A 362 0.65 15.12 -1.28
CA ASN A 362 0.45 15.78 -2.58
C ASN A 362 0.55 14.78 -3.75
N GLU A 363 -0.13 15.04 -4.86
CA GLU A 363 0.00 14.26 -6.10
C GLU A 363 1.35 14.58 -6.79
N LEU A 364 1.84 13.70 -7.68
CA LEU A 364 3.04 13.99 -8.49
C LEU A 364 2.73 15.07 -9.53
N VAL A 365 1.59 14.91 -10.19
CA VAL A 365 1.03 15.87 -11.13
C VAL A 365 -0.40 16.09 -10.70
N ARG A 366 -0.75 17.35 -10.43
CA ARG A 366 -2.10 17.75 -10.05
C ARG A 366 -2.89 18.07 -11.30
N SER A 367 -3.87 17.24 -11.64
CA SER A 367 -4.94 17.65 -12.55
C SER A 367 -6.14 16.71 -12.49
N ARG A 368 -7.33 17.30 -12.60
CA ARG A 368 -8.57 16.55 -12.83
C ARG A 368 -8.75 16.18 -14.31
N TYR A 369 -7.92 16.74 -15.20
CA TYR A 369 -8.09 16.70 -16.66
C TYR A 369 -6.84 16.28 -17.47
N PHE A 370 -5.69 15.95 -16.88
CA PHE A 370 -4.67 15.24 -17.67
C PHE A 370 -5.21 13.86 -17.97
N ASP A 371 -5.36 13.57 -19.26
CA ASP A 371 -5.45 12.17 -19.67
C ASP A 371 -4.16 11.47 -19.25
N SER A 372 -4.31 10.27 -18.69
CA SER A 372 -3.23 9.32 -18.42
C SER A 372 -2.25 9.15 -19.59
N SER A 373 -2.69 9.39 -20.84
CA SER A 373 -1.84 9.36 -22.03
C SER A 373 -0.69 10.39 -22.03
N PHE A 374 -0.83 11.51 -21.28
CA PHE A 374 0.21 12.54 -21.16
C PHE A 374 1.22 12.26 -20.03
N LEU A 375 0.94 11.28 -19.17
CA LEU A 375 1.73 10.98 -17.98
C LEU A 375 2.42 9.61 -18.12
N THR A 376 3.74 9.58 -18.27
CA THR A 376 4.47 8.33 -18.49
C THR A 376 5.65 8.16 -17.53
N ALA A 377 5.69 7.08 -16.75
CA ALA A 377 6.84 6.72 -15.93
C ALA A 377 7.31 7.79 -14.93
N ASN A 378 6.36 8.51 -14.31
CA ASN A 378 6.65 9.45 -13.22
C ASN A 378 6.54 8.73 -11.87
N TYR A 379 7.54 8.89 -11.01
CA TYR A 379 7.64 8.13 -9.77
C TYR A 379 7.90 9.00 -8.55
N ARG A 380 7.22 8.64 -7.46
CA ARG A 380 7.63 9.06 -6.12
C ARG A 380 8.84 8.22 -5.70
N ILE A 381 9.85 8.90 -5.17
CA ILE A 381 11.04 8.30 -4.59
C ILE A 381 11.11 8.63 -3.10
N HIS A 382 11.91 7.88 -2.35
CA HIS A 382 12.17 8.18 -0.95
C HIS A 382 13.15 9.36 -0.83
N THR A 383 12.99 10.18 0.20
CA THR A 383 13.90 11.30 0.50
C THR A 383 15.35 10.82 0.60
N LEU A 384 16.25 11.52 -0.07
CA LEU A 384 17.68 11.25 0.00
C LEU A 384 18.21 11.66 1.38
N SER A 385 19.21 10.95 1.86
CA SER A 385 20.00 11.33 3.02
C SER A 385 20.95 12.47 2.66
N ASN A 386 21.43 13.21 3.66
CA ASN A 386 22.33 14.35 3.42
C ASN A 386 23.54 14.00 2.56
N ALA A 387 24.17 12.84 2.81
CA ALA A 387 25.33 12.39 2.02
C ALA A 387 24.97 12.06 0.56
N GLU A 388 23.79 11.50 0.30
CA GLU A 388 23.32 11.25 -1.07
C GLU A 388 22.97 12.58 -1.77
N THR A 389 22.41 13.56 -1.06
CA THR A 389 22.15 14.89 -1.59
C THR A 389 23.45 15.62 -1.92
N GLU A 390 24.44 15.60 -1.02
CA GLU A 390 25.77 16.19 -1.26
C GLU A 390 26.45 15.58 -2.50
N GLN A 391 26.40 14.25 -2.65
CA GLN A 391 26.94 13.58 -3.83
C GLN A 391 26.22 14.00 -5.11
N LEU A 392 24.88 14.10 -5.06
CA LEU A 392 24.09 14.52 -6.21
C LEU A 392 24.39 15.98 -6.59
N THR A 393 24.52 16.87 -5.60
CA THR A 393 24.93 18.27 -5.81
C THR A 393 26.29 18.38 -6.49
N ALA A 394 27.28 17.60 -6.04
CA ALA A 394 28.60 17.59 -6.67
C ALA A 394 28.55 17.20 -8.17
N LEU A 395 27.74 16.20 -8.53
CA LEU A 395 27.54 15.83 -9.93
C LEU A 395 26.95 16.98 -10.76
N LEU A 396 26.04 17.79 -10.19
CA LEU A 396 25.48 18.94 -10.89
C LEU A 396 26.51 20.06 -11.09
N GLU A 397 27.33 20.33 -10.08
CA GLU A 397 28.43 21.31 -10.15
C GLU A 397 29.50 20.89 -11.17
N GLU A 398 29.68 19.59 -11.40
CA GLU A 398 30.54 19.02 -12.45
C GLU A 398 29.83 18.88 -13.81
N ASN A 399 28.60 19.41 -13.94
CA ASN A 399 27.78 19.34 -15.15
C ASN A 399 27.38 17.92 -15.60
N GLU A 400 27.41 16.93 -14.69
CA GLU A 400 27.10 15.51 -14.92
C GLU A 400 25.62 15.16 -14.63
N TYR A 401 24.69 15.84 -15.31
CA TYR A 401 23.24 15.68 -15.06
C TYR A 401 22.69 14.29 -15.42
N GLU A 402 23.30 13.61 -16.40
CA GLU A 402 22.98 12.21 -16.74
C GLU A 402 23.28 11.27 -15.56
N GLU A 403 24.46 11.42 -14.96
CA GLU A 403 24.89 10.62 -13.82
C GLU A 403 24.06 10.95 -12.57
N ALA A 404 23.77 12.23 -12.32
CA ALA A 404 22.92 12.66 -11.22
C ALA A 404 21.52 12.05 -11.27
N TYR A 405 20.90 12.02 -12.45
CA TYR A 405 19.58 11.38 -12.64
C TYR A 405 19.66 9.86 -12.42
N GLY A 406 20.67 9.22 -13.00
CA GLY A 406 20.94 7.79 -12.85
C GLY A 406 21.14 7.41 -11.37
N PHE A 407 21.88 8.22 -10.63
CA PHE A 407 22.12 8.05 -9.21
C PHE A 407 20.83 8.09 -8.40
N ALA A 408 19.96 9.07 -8.63
CA ALA A 408 18.66 9.17 -7.94
C ALA A 408 17.77 7.94 -8.23
N ALA A 409 17.70 7.52 -9.50
CA ALA A 409 16.91 6.37 -9.92
C ALA A 409 17.42 5.05 -9.32
N GLU A 410 18.74 4.82 -9.35
CA GLU A 410 19.35 3.60 -8.84
C GLU A 410 19.29 3.52 -7.31
N THR A 411 19.44 4.65 -6.62
CA THR A 411 19.27 4.74 -5.16
C THR A 411 17.86 4.31 -4.75
N GLU A 412 16.82 4.80 -5.44
CA GLU A 412 15.44 4.37 -5.19
C GLU A 412 15.24 2.88 -5.53
N ASN A 413 15.82 2.40 -6.64
CA ASN A 413 15.74 0.99 -7.04
C ASN A 413 16.29 0.06 -5.93
N GLN A 414 17.45 0.42 -5.36
CA GLN A 414 18.06 -0.31 -4.25
C GLN A 414 17.17 -0.31 -3.00
N ARG A 415 16.56 0.83 -2.65
CA ARG A 415 15.62 0.92 -1.51
C ARG A 415 14.40 0.05 -1.71
N ARG A 416 13.76 0.09 -2.88
CA ARG A 416 12.62 -0.79 -3.22
C ARG A 416 13.01 -2.26 -3.16
N ASN A 417 14.22 -2.61 -3.57
CA ASN A 417 14.76 -3.96 -3.47
C ASN A 417 14.88 -4.42 -2.00
N ILE A 418 15.43 -3.57 -1.13
CA ILE A 418 15.56 -3.86 0.30
C ILE A 418 14.19 -4.01 0.94
N ILE A 419 13.27 -3.06 0.72
CA ILE A 419 11.91 -3.08 1.28
C ILE A 419 11.18 -4.37 0.85
N PHE A 420 11.28 -4.74 -0.42
CA PHE A 420 10.69 -5.99 -0.93
C PHE A 420 11.24 -7.21 -0.18
N CYS A 421 12.56 -7.35 -0.09
CA CYS A 421 13.20 -8.50 0.55
C CYS A 421 12.84 -8.59 2.03
N VAL A 422 12.94 -7.49 2.77
CA VAL A 422 12.62 -7.44 4.21
C VAL A 422 11.15 -7.76 4.45
N THR A 423 10.24 -7.17 3.67
CA THR A 423 8.80 -7.40 3.81
C THR A 423 8.43 -8.85 3.45
N ALA A 424 9.03 -9.41 2.40
CA ALA A 424 8.80 -10.79 1.99
C ALA A 424 9.24 -11.79 3.06
N VAL A 425 10.43 -11.59 3.65
CA VAL A 425 10.93 -12.41 4.76
C VAL A 425 10.06 -12.23 6.02
N GLY A 426 9.68 -10.99 6.34
CA GLY A 426 8.82 -10.71 7.50
C GLY A 426 7.46 -11.38 7.41
N LEU A 427 6.77 -11.28 6.26
CA LEU A 427 5.47 -11.90 6.05
C LEU A 427 5.52 -13.44 6.07
N THR A 428 6.57 -14.04 5.49
CA THR A 428 6.75 -15.49 5.52
C THR A 428 7.03 -16.01 6.94
N LEU A 429 7.87 -15.31 7.71
CA LEU A 429 8.11 -15.66 9.11
C LEU A 429 6.85 -15.51 9.97
N LEU A 430 6.08 -14.44 9.81
CA LEU A 430 4.82 -14.22 10.53
C LEU A 430 3.82 -15.36 10.30
N LEU A 431 3.69 -15.82 9.06
CA LEU A 431 2.84 -16.96 8.72
C LEU A 431 3.34 -18.26 9.34
N ALA A 432 4.65 -18.54 9.24
CA ALA A 432 5.24 -19.74 9.82
C ALA A 432 5.08 -19.80 11.35
N VAL A 433 5.25 -18.67 12.04
CA VAL A 433 5.04 -18.56 13.50
C VAL A 433 3.56 -18.71 13.84
N GLY A 434 2.66 -18.05 13.09
CA GLY A 434 1.22 -18.15 13.27
C GLY A 434 0.72 -19.60 13.18
N ASP A 435 1.15 -20.32 12.14
CA ASP A 435 0.83 -21.74 11.96
C ASP A 435 1.41 -22.59 13.09
N SER A 436 2.67 -22.37 13.47
CA SER A 436 3.32 -23.10 14.56
C SER A 436 2.58 -22.93 15.89
N ILE A 437 2.13 -21.71 16.22
CA ILE A 437 1.34 -21.44 17.43
C ILE A 437 -0.03 -22.11 17.35
N TYR A 438 -0.71 -22.01 16.20
CA TYR A 438 -2.03 -22.61 16.00
C TYR A 438 -2.00 -24.13 16.16
N PHE A 439 -1.09 -24.81 15.47
CA PHE A 439 -0.91 -26.25 15.57
C PHE A 439 -0.39 -26.69 16.94
N GLY A 440 0.51 -25.91 17.55
CA GLY A 440 0.99 -26.13 18.91
C GLY A 440 -0.15 -26.12 19.94
N ARG A 441 -1.02 -25.12 19.91
CA ARG A 441 -2.19 -25.03 20.83
C ARG A 441 -3.13 -26.21 20.68
N LYS A 442 -3.47 -26.59 19.45
CA LYS A 442 -4.36 -27.73 19.17
C LYS A 442 -3.76 -29.06 19.64
N THR A 443 -2.44 -29.21 19.53
CA THR A 443 -1.72 -30.40 20.01
C THR A 443 -1.67 -30.46 21.54
N LEU A 444 -1.43 -29.32 22.20
CA LEU A 444 -1.45 -29.21 23.66
C LEU A 444 -2.83 -29.50 24.25
N GLU A 445 -3.90 -29.05 23.60
CA GLU A 445 -5.28 -29.36 24.01
C GLU A 445 -5.54 -30.87 23.98
N LYS A 446 -5.19 -31.53 22.87
CA LYS A 446 -5.26 -33.00 22.75
C LYS A 446 -4.43 -33.71 23.82
N GLN A 447 -3.23 -33.21 24.11
CA GLN A 447 -2.37 -33.76 25.16
C GLN A 447 -3.02 -33.64 26.55
N ARG A 448 -3.63 -32.51 26.89
CA ARG A 448 -4.32 -32.32 28.18
C ARG A 448 -5.48 -33.31 28.34
N ILE A 449 -6.29 -33.48 27.29
CA ILE A 449 -7.40 -34.44 27.26
C ILE A 449 -6.86 -35.87 27.45
N TYR A 450 -5.81 -36.24 26.71
CA TYR A 450 -5.16 -37.55 26.80
C TYR A 450 -4.64 -37.86 28.21
N ILE A 451 -3.92 -36.92 28.82
CA ILE A 451 -3.38 -37.09 30.18
C ILE A 451 -4.51 -37.20 31.20
N ARG A 452 -5.55 -36.37 31.08
CA ARG A 452 -6.73 -36.42 31.96
C ARG A 452 -7.48 -37.76 31.83
N ALA A 453 -7.61 -38.29 30.61
CA ALA A 453 -8.21 -39.59 30.37
C ALA A 453 -7.42 -40.70 31.06
N GLY A 454 -6.09 -40.71 30.92
CA GLY A 454 -5.22 -41.66 31.62
C GLY A 454 -5.28 -41.54 33.15
N LYS A 455 -5.44 -40.34 33.69
CA LYS A 455 -5.62 -40.12 35.14
C LYS A 455 -6.93 -40.75 35.64
N LEU A 456 -8.04 -40.52 34.95
CA LEU A 456 -9.35 -41.11 35.29
C LEU A 456 -9.29 -42.65 35.30
N VAL A 457 -8.63 -43.24 34.30
CA VAL A 457 -8.43 -44.70 34.24
C VAL A 457 -7.66 -45.22 35.45
N LYS A 458 -6.57 -44.53 35.85
CA LYS A 458 -5.77 -44.91 37.03
C LYS A 458 -6.55 -44.77 38.34
N GLU A 459 -7.47 -43.81 38.42
CA GLU A 459 -8.35 -43.59 39.57
C GLU A 459 -9.54 -44.57 39.59
N GLY A 460 -9.65 -45.48 38.62
CA GLY A 460 -10.70 -46.50 38.54
C GLY A 460 -11.95 -46.08 37.78
N ALA A 461 -12.03 -44.83 37.32
CA ALA A 461 -13.10 -44.29 36.47
C ALA A 461 -12.89 -44.69 35.00
N LEU A 462 -12.91 -46.00 34.74
CA LEU A 462 -12.54 -46.61 33.45
C LEU A 462 -13.42 -46.12 32.29
N ARG A 463 -14.72 -45.95 32.52
CA ARG A 463 -15.67 -45.49 31.51
C ARG A 463 -15.46 -44.02 31.15
N GLU A 464 -15.37 -43.13 32.14
CA GLU A 464 -15.12 -41.71 31.92
C GLU A 464 -13.79 -41.50 31.18
N GLY A 465 -12.75 -42.26 31.57
CA GLY A 465 -11.47 -42.28 30.89
C GLY A 465 -11.58 -42.71 29.43
N ALA A 466 -12.31 -43.81 29.15
CA ALA A 466 -12.53 -44.29 27.79
C ALA A 466 -13.30 -43.29 26.91
N CYS A 467 -14.39 -42.70 27.44
CA CYS A 467 -15.16 -41.67 26.75
C CYS A 467 -14.27 -40.46 26.41
N LEU A 468 -13.40 -40.05 27.34
CA LEU A 468 -12.52 -38.91 27.15
C LEU A 468 -11.43 -39.20 26.10
N TYR A 469 -10.84 -40.40 26.08
CA TYR A 469 -9.98 -40.85 24.96
C TYR A 469 -10.72 -40.83 23.62
N GLY A 470 -12.01 -41.18 23.62
CA GLY A 470 -12.89 -41.12 22.45
C GLY A 470 -13.04 -39.73 21.82
N THR A 471 -12.70 -38.66 22.54
CA THR A 471 -12.71 -37.29 22.01
C THR A 471 -11.43 -36.93 21.25
N VAL A 472 -10.35 -37.70 21.41
CA VAL A 472 -9.01 -37.45 20.83
C VAL A 472 -8.43 -38.70 20.14
N LEU A 473 -9.28 -39.44 19.42
CA LEU A 473 -8.92 -40.70 18.75
C LEU A 473 -7.71 -40.63 17.81
N ASP A 474 -7.40 -39.45 17.26
CA ASP A 474 -6.29 -39.23 16.32
C ASP A 474 -4.98 -38.81 17.02
N TYR A 475 -4.92 -38.89 18.36
CA TYR A 475 -3.77 -38.51 19.14
C TYR A 475 -3.16 -39.72 19.86
N LYS A 476 -1.91 -40.06 19.53
CA LYS A 476 -1.19 -41.22 20.09
C LYS A 476 -2.03 -42.51 19.98
N ASP A 477 -1.98 -43.34 21.01
CA ASP A 477 -2.70 -44.60 21.17
C ASP A 477 -4.08 -44.42 21.84
N SER A 478 -4.70 -43.22 21.77
CA SER A 478 -6.00 -42.94 22.42
C SER A 478 -7.10 -43.89 22.00
N ALA A 479 -7.15 -44.28 20.72
CA ALA A 479 -8.16 -45.19 20.21
C ALA A 479 -8.05 -46.57 20.87
N ASP A 480 -6.83 -47.10 20.98
CA ASP A 480 -6.57 -48.43 21.54
C ASP A 480 -6.73 -48.43 23.06
N ARG A 481 -6.21 -47.39 23.75
CA ARG A 481 -6.43 -47.21 25.19
C ARG A 481 -7.90 -47.05 25.52
N GLY A 482 -8.63 -46.22 24.77
CA GLY A 482 -10.07 -46.02 24.96
C GLY A 482 -10.83 -47.34 24.85
N LYS A 483 -10.56 -48.13 23.81
CA LYS A 483 -11.16 -49.46 23.63
C LYS A 483 -10.78 -50.42 24.76
N SER A 484 -9.51 -50.50 25.13
CA SER A 484 -9.05 -51.39 26.21
C SER A 484 -9.72 -51.03 27.54
N CYS A 485 -9.70 -49.74 27.92
CA CYS A 485 -10.30 -49.29 29.17
C CYS A 485 -11.81 -49.56 29.22
N PHE A 486 -12.50 -49.37 28.09
CA PHE A 486 -13.93 -49.66 28.02
C PHE A 486 -14.22 -51.16 28.06
N ARG A 487 -13.37 -52.01 27.47
CA ARG A 487 -13.46 -53.46 27.59
C ARG A 487 -13.33 -53.90 29.05
N ASP A 488 -12.32 -53.41 29.77
CA ASP A 488 -12.10 -53.72 31.18
C ASP A 488 -13.29 -53.26 32.04
N TYR A 489 -13.86 -52.09 31.73
CA TYR A 489 -15.08 -51.60 32.35
C TYR A 489 -16.26 -52.55 32.12
N LEU A 490 -16.49 -52.98 30.87
CA LEU A 490 -17.55 -53.92 30.55
C LEU A 490 -17.36 -55.25 31.28
N GLN A 491 -16.13 -55.75 31.41
CA GLN A 491 -15.82 -56.97 32.15
C GLN A 491 -16.19 -56.84 33.63
N LYS A 492 -15.87 -55.72 34.29
CA LYS A 492 -16.34 -55.43 35.66
C LYS A 492 -17.86 -55.37 35.77
N CYS A 493 -18.54 -54.79 34.78
CA CYS A 493 -20.01 -54.78 34.74
C CYS A 493 -20.60 -56.19 34.60
N THR A 494 -19.90 -57.14 33.98
CA THR A 494 -20.37 -58.53 33.92
C THR A 494 -20.45 -59.19 35.29
N GLU A 495 -19.56 -58.82 36.22
CA GLU A 495 -19.55 -59.32 37.60
C GLU A 495 -20.71 -58.72 38.42
N SER A 496 -21.02 -57.44 38.21
CA SER A 496 -22.11 -56.75 38.92
C SER A 496 -23.50 -56.99 38.31
N GLY A 497 -23.56 -57.44 37.05
CA GLY A 497 -24.80 -57.62 36.28
C GLY A 497 -25.49 -56.32 35.85
N LYS A 498 -24.84 -55.16 36.08
CA LYS A 498 -25.34 -53.81 35.78
C LYS A 498 -24.37 -53.07 34.89
N PHE A 499 -24.85 -52.54 33.77
CA PHE A 499 -24.04 -51.87 32.77
C PHE A 499 -24.46 -50.41 32.66
N GLU A 500 -23.57 -49.45 32.90
CA GLU A 500 -23.86 -48.05 32.54
C GLU A 500 -23.18 -47.72 31.22
N ILE A 501 -23.96 -47.49 30.17
CA ILE A 501 -23.45 -47.30 28.80
C ILE A 501 -24.24 -46.18 28.13
N GLY A 502 -23.55 -45.18 27.60
CA GLY A 502 -24.17 -43.99 27.04
C GLY A 502 -24.81 -43.05 28.07
N ARG A 503 -25.28 -41.89 27.61
CA ARG A 503 -25.88 -40.83 28.42
C ARG A 503 -27.12 -40.21 27.77
N ILE A 504 -28.10 -39.82 28.58
CA ILE A 504 -29.29 -39.08 28.17
C ILE A 504 -29.35 -37.81 29.03
N HIS A 505 -29.41 -36.63 28.40
CA HIS A 505 -29.42 -35.33 29.08
C HIS A 505 -28.32 -35.13 30.16
N GLY A 506 -27.18 -35.81 30.00
CA GLY A 506 -26.03 -35.73 30.91
C GLY A 506 -25.94 -36.87 31.93
N GLU A 507 -27.01 -37.64 32.13
CA GLU A 507 -27.08 -38.76 33.08
C GLU A 507 -26.72 -40.10 32.42
N SER A 508 -26.09 -41.01 33.17
CA SER A 508 -25.74 -42.35 32.70
C SER A 508 -26.98 -43.20 32.47
N ILE A 509 -27.04 -43.89 31.33
CA ILE A 509 -28.09 -44.88 31.09
C ILE A 509 -27.68 -46.18 31.76
N LEU A 510 -28.46 -46.64 32.73
CA LEU A 510 -28.33 -47.96 33.33
C LEU A 510 -28.98 -49.00 32.43
N TRP A 511 -28.31 -50.13 32.22
CA TRP A 511 -28.78 -51.27 31.45
C TRP A 511 -28.69 -52.56 32.26
N GLU A 512 -29.72 -53.40 32.14
CA GLU A 512 -29.86 -54.67 32.82
C GLU A 512 -29.70 -55.83 31.85
N CYS A 513 -28.93 -56.85 32.23
CA CYS A 513 -28.75 -58.02 31.38
C CYS A 513 -30.00 -58.90 31.36
N ILE A 514 -30.58 -59.09 30.17
CA ILE A 514 -31.77 -59.93 29.97
C ILE A 514 -31.45 -61.30 29.37
N SER A 515 -30.41 -61.39 28.55
CA SER A 515 -29.89 -62.67 28.07
C SER A 515 -28.39 -62.58 27.80
N ARG A 516 -27.70 -63.71 27.98
CA ARG A 516 -26.27 -63.85 27.71
C ARG A 516 -26.03 -65.07 26.83
N LYS A 517 -25.23 -64.89 25.77
CA LYS A 517 -24.74 -65.97 24.93
C LYS A 517 -23.24 -65.78 24.73
N GLU A 518 -22.43 -66.61 25.39
CA GLU A 518 -20.96 -66.51 25.38
C GLU A 518 -20.47 -65.10 25.81
N THR A 519 -19.91 -64.36 24.86
CA THR A 519 -19.40 -62.98 24.96
C THR A 519 -20.44 -61.91 24.65
N GLU A 520 -21.64 -62.28 24.24
CA GLU A 520 -22.71 -61.37 23.84
C GLU A 520 -23.73 -61.19 24.95
N TYR A 521 -23.98 -59.93 25.28
CA TYR A 521 -24.92 -59.53 26.31
C TYR A 521 -26.03 -58.72 25.66
N ARG A 522 -27.26 -59.19 25.84
CA ARG A 522 -28.44 -58.46 25.45
C ARG A 522 -28.94 -57.70 26.67
N LEU A 523 -28.97 -56.38 26.55
CA LEU A 523 -29.18 -55.47 27.64
C LEU A 523 -30.45 -54.65 27.44
N LEU A 524 -31.29 -54.59 28.45
CA LEU A 524 -32.49 -53.79 28.49
C LEU A 524 -32.22 -52.47 29.22
N CYS A 525 -32.59 -51.35 28.60
CA CYS A 525 -32.51 -50.03 29.23
C CYS A 525 -33.33 -50.00 30.53
N GLY A 526 -32.71 -49.56 31.62
CA GLY A 526 -33.34 -49.37 32.93
C GLY A 526 -34.34 -48.21 32.94
N ALA A 527 -34.13 -47.20 32.09
CA ALA A 527 -35.03 -46.06 31.93
C ALA A 527 -36.10 -46.32 30.87
N VAL A 528 -37.30 -45.81 31.12
CA VAL A 528 -38.36 -45.71 30.10
C VAL A 528 -38.22 -44.37 29.39
N LEU A 529 -38.17 -44.41 28.07
CA LEU A 529 -38.10 -43.22 27.25
C LEU A 529 -39.48 -42.90 26.72
N LYS A 530 -39.99 -41.72 27.07
CA LYS A 530 -41.14 -41.13 26.38
C LYS A 530 -40.64 -40.55 25.07
N VAL A 531 -41.27 -40.94 23.96
CA VAL A 531 -40.83 -40.54 22.62
C VAL A 531 -42.01 -40.02 21.81
N GLU A 532 -41.89 -38.80 21.31
CA GLU A 532 -42.95 -38.15 20.52
C GLU A 532 -43.19 -38.86 19.18
N CYS A 533 -42.15 -39.47 18.60
CA CYS A 533 -42.25 -40.17 17.30
C CYS A 533 -43.18 -41.40 17.31
N ILE A 534 -43.54 -41.94 18.48
CA ILE A 534 -44.53 -43.01 18.59
C ILE A 534 -45.95 -42.45 18.38
N HIS A 535 -46.25 -41.26 18.89
CA HIS A 535 -47.58 -40.64 18.83
C HIS A 535 -47.94 -40.10 17.43
N ALA A 536 -46.96 -39.99 16.53
CA ALA A 536 -47.11 -39.33 15.24
C ALA A 536 -47.62 -40.25 14.10
N ALA A 537 -47.80 -41.57 14.31
CA ALA A 537 -48.04 -42.52 13.21
C ALA A 537 -49.43 -43.19 13.28
N PRO A 538 -50.45 -42.73 12.52
CA PRO A 538 -51.79 -43.35 12.49
C PRO A 538 -51.94 -44.54 11.53
N GLU A 539 -50.87 -45.01 10.86
CA GLU A 539 -50.93 -46.02 9.79
C GLU A 539 -50.35 -47.40 10.19
N LEU A 540 -50.59 -48.42 9.37
CA LEU A 540 -49.97 -49.75 9.48
C LEU A 540 -48.45 -49.62 9.26
N VAL A 541 -47.65 -49.80 10.32
CA VAL A 541 -46.19 -49.58 10.24
C VAL A 541 -45.44 -50.82 10.75
N SER A 542 -44.42 -51.25 10.02
CA SER A 542 -43.47 -52.27 10.49
C SER A 542 -42.36 -51.63 11.36
N TRP A 543 -41.81 -52.39 12.31
CA TRP A 543 -40.81 -51.88 13.27
C TRP A 543 -39.64 -51.15 12.59
N LYS A 544 -39.00 -51.76 11.59
CA LYS A 544 -37.85 -51.18 10.90
C LYS A 544 -38.18 -49.94 10.05
N ASN A 545 -39.45 -49.78 9.66
CA ASN A 545 -39.91 -48.61 8.91
C ASN A 545 -40.38 -47.48 9.82
N SER A 546 -40.52 -47.73 11.13
CA SER A 546 -40.99 -46.72 12.09
C SER A 546 -39.99 -45.58 12.29
N ASP A 547 -40.53 -44.38 12.51
CA ASP A 547 -39.70 -43.20 12.81
C ASP A 547 -38.94 -43.33 14.12
N LEU A 548 -39.47 -44.10 15.07
CA LEU A 548 -38.76 -44.44 16.29
C LEU A 548 -37.48 -45.25 16.01
N TYR A 549 -37.59 -46.32 15.22
CA TYR A 549 -36.43 -47.13 14.87
C TYR A 549 -35.36 -46.30 14.12
N LYS A 550 -35.78 -45.46 13.18
CA LYS A 550 -34.90 -44.53 12.47
C LYS A 550 -34.21 -43.57 13.45
N LYS A 551 -34.96 -42.93 14.37
CA LYS A 551 -34.39 -42.02 15.38
C LYS A 551 -33.45 -42.74 16.35
N LEU A 552 -33.81 -43.93 16.82
CA LEU A 552 -32.96 -44.75 17.70
C LEU A 552 -31.62 -45.06 17.05
N ASN A 553 -31.61 -45.45 15.78
CA ASN A 553 -30.39 -45.92 15.11
C ASN A 553 -29.60 -44.83 14.36
N SER A 554 -30.12 -43.61 14.25
CA SER A 554 -29.41 -42.47 13.66
C SER A 554 -29.05 -41.43 14.71
N VAL A 555 -30.02 -40.67 15.20
CA VAL A 555 -29.85 -39.54 16.12
C VAL A 555 -29.43 -40.03 17.50
N TYR A 556 -30.28 -40.85 18.14
CA TYR A 556 -30.06 -41.26 19.53
C TYR A 556 -28.84 -42.15 19.70
N ARG A 557 -28.56 -43.05 18.76
CA ARG A 557 -27.33 -43.85 18.81
C ARG A 557 -26.06 -42.97 18.79
N GLN A 558 -26.09 -41.85 18.07
CA GLN A 558 -24.95 -40.93 18.00
C GLN A 558 -24.87 -40.01 19.21
N GLU A 559 -26.01 -39.59 19.74
CA GLU A 559 -26.08 -38.70 20.91
C GLU A 559 -25.83 -39.43 22.23
N TRP A 560 -26.35 -40.65 22.37
CA TRP A 560 -26.29 -41.39 23.62
C TRP A 560 -24.93 -42.04 23.84
N PHE A 561 -24.32 -42.58 22.79
CA PHE A 561 -23.10 -43.38 22.92
C PHE A 561 -21.90 -42.62 22.39
N SER A 562 -20.82 -42.57 23.18
CA SER A 562 -19.53 -42.09 22.72
C SER A 562 -18.99 -42.94 21.57
N THR A 563 -18.03 -42.40 20.81
CA THR A 563 -17.43 -43.13 19.68
C THR A 563 -16.78 -44.46 20.09
N ILE A 564 -16.22 -44.53 21.30
CA ILE A 564 -15.68 -45.78 21.84
C ILE A 564 -16.82 -46.75 22.15
N GLU A 565 -17.85 -46.31 22.91
CA GLU A 565 -19.00 -47.14 23.28
C GLU A 565 -19.72 -47.72 22.05
N GLN A 566 -19.90 -46.92 20.99
CA GLN A 566 -20.52 -47.37 19.74
C GLN A 566 -19.79 -48.54 19.10
N GLY A 567 -18.47 -48.64 19.26
CA GLY A 567 -17.65 -49.74 18.74
C GLY A 567 -17.94 -51.10 19.39
N PHE A 568 -18.56 -51.11 20.56
CA PHE A 568 -18.93 -52.33 21.30
C PHE A 568 -20.41 -52.71 21.12
N LEU A 569 -21.22 -51.83 20.51
CA LEU A 569 -22.61 -52.12 20.17
C LEU A 569 -22.66 -53.07 18.96
N LYS A 570 -23.18 -54.28 19.18
CA LYS A 570 -23.45 -55.25 18.12
C LYS A 570 -24.86 -55.03 17.56
N GLY A 571 -24.95 -54.70 16.27
CA GLY A 571 -26.24 -54.54 15.60
C GLY A 571 -26.91 -53.20 15.93
N GLU A 572 -28.24 -53.18 15.88
CA GLU A 572 -29.09 -51.99 16.01
C GLU A 572 -29.58 -51.82 17.46
N VAL A 573 -29.89 -50.57 17.85
CA VAL A 573 -30.70 -50.31 19.05
C VAL A 573 -32.12 -50.76 18.72
N ASP A 574 -32.61 -51.74 19.48
CA ASP A 574 -33.84 -52.47 19.21
C ASP A 574 -34.86 -52.32 20.37
N LEU A 575 -35.98 -53.03 20.32
CA LEU A 575 -36.89 -53.23 21.45
C LEU A 575 -36.91 -54.70 21.87
N LEU A 576 -37.44 -54.98 23.07
CA LEU A 576 -37.70 -56.35 23.51
C LEU A 576 -38.57 -57.08 22.49
N THR A 577 -38.31 -58.36 22.28
CA THR A 577 -39.25 -59.21 21.55
C THR A 577 -40.33 -59.79 22.47
N MET A 578 -41.40 -60.33 21.88
CA MET A 578 -42.46 -60.98 22.65
C MET A 578 -41.93 -62.15 23.49
N GLU A 579 -41.06 -62.97 22.92
CA GLU A 579 -40.44 -64.09 23.62
C GLU A 579 -39.50 -63.62 24.74
N GLU A 580 -38.71 -62.58 24.49
CA GLU A 580 -37.85 -61.97 25.52
C GLU A 580 -38.68 -61.40 26.67
N ALA A 581 -39.77 -60.70 26.35
CA ALA A 581 -40.69 -60.18 27.35
C ALA A 581 -41.29 -61.32 28.18
N LYS A 582 -41.75 -62.41 27.56
CA LYS A 582 -42.29 -63.60 28.25
C LYS A 582 -41.26 -64.30 29.12
N GLN A 583 -40.01 -64.35 28.69
CA GLN A 583 -38.92 -64.93 29.49
C GLN A 583 -38.63 -64.08 30.73
N ILE A 584 -38.60 -62.75 30.59
CA ILE A 584 -38.35 -61.84 31.70
C ILE A 584 -39.58 -61.72 32.63
N SER A 585 -40.81 -61.84 32.11
CA SER A 585 -42.06 -61.68 32.88
C SER A 585 -42.30 -62.73 33.96
N LYS A 586 -41.56 -63.85 33.93
CA LYS A 586 -41.47 -64.80 35.06
C LYS A 586 -41.00 -64.11 36.35
N ASN A 587 -40.30 -62.98 36.23
CA ASN A 587 -39.94 -62.10 37.32
C ASN A 587 -40.66 -60.75 37.16
N LYS A 588 -41.91 -60.67 37.67
CA LYS A 588 -42.75 -59.47 37.56
C LYS A 588 -42.09 -58.21 38.14
N GLU A 589 -41.22 -58.34 39.14
CA GLU A 589 -40.48 -57.19 39.71
C GLU A 589 -39.50 -56.57 38.72
N ARG A 590 -38.87 -57.37 37.84
CA ARG A 590 -37.96 -56.88 36.79
C ARG A 590 -38.67 -56.12 35.66
N MET A 591 -39.97 -56.35 35.47
CA MET A 591 -40.78 -55.69 34.44
C MET A 591 -41.54 -54.47 34.97
N ARG A 592 -41.69 -54.34 36.30
CA ARG A 592 -42.32 -53.19 36.96
C ARG A 592 -41.42 -51.98 36.86
N CYS A 593 -42.02 -50.82 36.60
CA CYS A 593 -41.33 -49.54 36.75
C CYS A 593 -41.53 -49.01 38.16
N LYS A 594 -40.52 -48.35 38.73
CA LYS A 594 -40.74 -47.50 39.91
C LYS A 594 -41.72 -46.39 39.50
N SER A 595 -42.85 -46.28 40.19
CA SER A 595 -43.65 -45.06 40.16
C SER A 595 -42.79 -43.92 40.70
N ALA A 596 -42.53 -42.89 39.91
CA ALA A 596 -41.78 -41.73 40.36
C ALA A 596 -42.55 -41.01 41.49
N GLY A 597 -41.87 -40.74 42.59
CA GLY A 597 -42.34 -39.84 43.64
C GLY A 597 -41.76 -38.44 43.43
N GLY A 598 -42.54 -37.42 43.78
CA GLY A 598 -42.08 -36.05 44.07
C GLY A 598 -41.63 -35.18 42.88
N PRO A 599 -42.03 -33.89 42.82
CA PRO A 599 -41.70 -33.00 41.72
C PRO A 599 -40.23 -32.54 41.80
N GLY A 600 -39.42 -32.93 40.81
CA GLY A 600 -38.00 -32.62 40.73
C GLY A 600 -37.27 -33.38 39.62
N ASP A 601 -37.81 -34.51 39.18
CA ASP A 601 -37.34 -35.23 38.00
C ASP A 601 -37.77 -34.46 36.74
N ILE A 602 -36.87 -33.60 36.26
CA ILE A 602 -36.98 -32.87 35.00
C ILE A 602 -36.98 -33.91 33.87
N LEU A 603 -38.14 -34.53 33.61
CA LEU A 603 -38.57 -35.25 32.39
C LEU A 603 -39.97 -35.89 32.56
N THR A 604 -40.84 -35.39 33.44
CA THR A 604 -42.19 -35.97 33.64
C THR A 604 -43.31 -35.07 33.12
N GLY A 605 -43.64 -35.20 31.84
CA GLY A 605 -45.02 -34.99 31.37
C GLY A 605 -45.71 -36.34 31.29
N SER A 606 -46.69 -36.60 32.15
CA SER A 606 -47.64 -37.74 32.16
C SER A 606 -47.14 -39.17 31.82
N GLY A 607 -47.08 -40.03 32.83
CA GLY A 607 -47.87 -41.28 32.84
C GLY A 607 -47.54 -42.41 31.86
N CYS A 608 -46.29 -42.85 31.70
CA CYS A 608 -46.05 -44.12 30.97
C CYS A 608 -46.49 -45.33 31.80
N VAL A 609 -47.73 -45.81 31.57
CA VAL A 609 -48.24 -47.08 32.14
C VAL A 609 -47.84 -48.27 31.27
N TYR A 610 -47.53 -48.04 29.99
CA TYR A 610 -47.31 -49.13 29.05
C TYR A 610 -46.00 -48.93 28.29
N TRP A 611 -45.25 -50.00 28.04
CA TRP A 611 -44.08 -49.93 27.18
C TRP A 611 -44.11 -50.96 26.05
N TRP A 612 -43.76 -50.47 24.85
CA TRP A 612 -43.92 -51.21 23.59
C TRP A 612 -42.87 -52.33 23.44
N ILE A 613 -43.33 -53.52 23.05
CA ILE A 613 -42.55 -54.69 22.66
C ILE A 613 -42.57 -54.83 21.12
N ARG A 614 -41.44 -55.19 20.53
CA ARG A 614 -41.34 -55.52 19.11
C ARG A 614 -42.19 -56.75 18.77
N ASN A 615 -43.06 -56.61 17.77
CA ASN A 615 -43.74 -57.75 17.16
C ASN A 615 -42.76 -58.47 16.20
N GLU A 616 -42.56 -59.77 16.38
CA GLU A 616 -41.68 -60.59 15.53
C GLU A 616 -42.34 -61.01 14.22
N ASP A 617 -43.67 -61.05 14.19
CA ASP A 617 -44.42 -61.22 12.98
C ASP A 617 -44.25 -59.96 12.15
N LYS A 618 -43.53 -60.05 11.03
CA LYS A 618 -43.23 -58.94 10.09
C LYS A 618 -44.48 -58.27 9.46
N ARG A 619 -45.67 -58.49 10.01
CA ARG A 619 -46.94 -57.91 9.58
C ARG A 619 -47.05 -56.49 10.12
N GLU A 620 -47.41 -55.57 9.24
CA GLU A 620 -47.73 -54.20 9.61
C GLU A 620 -48.99 -54.22 10.49
N THR A 621 -48.95 -53.50 11.61
CA THR A 621 -50.07 -53.44 12.56
C THR A 621 -50.15 -52.05 13.16
N ALA A 622 -51.38 -51.55 13.35
CA ALA A 622 -51.63 -50.31 14.08
C ALA A 622 -51.72 -50.54 15.59
N ARG A 623 -51.80 -51.82 16.03
CA ARG A 623 -51.82 -52.23 17.43
C ARG A 623 -50.56 -52.99 17.78
N MET A 624 -49.82 -52.47 18.74
CA MET A 624 -48.52 -52.95 19.13
C MET A 624 -48.57 -53.65 20.49
N PRO A 625 -47.94 -54.83 20.65
CA PRO A 625 -47.89 -55.51 21.92
C PRO A 625 -47.12 -54.68 22.95
N PHE A 626 -47.51 -54.78 24.21
CA PHE A 626 -46.94 -53.94 25.27
C PHE A 626 -46.92 -54.65 26.61
N VAL A 627 -46.15 -54.08 27.53
CA VAL A 627 -46.12 -54.47 28.94
C VAL A 627 -46.83 -53.40 29.76
N THR A 628 -47.72 -53.78 30.69
CA THR A 628 -48.38 -52.88 31.64
C THR A 628 -47.44 -52.42 32.75
N GLY A 629 -47.82 -51.37 33.48
CA GLY A 629 -47.04 -50.84 34.60
C GLY A 629 -46.89 -51.84 35.75
N GLU A 630 -47.81 -52.80 35.83
CA GLU A 630 -47.78 -53.92 36.77
C GLU A 630 -46.93 -55.10 36.30
N GLY A 631 -46.39 -55.04 35.08
CA GLY A 631 -45.53 -56.07 34.48
C GLY A 631 -46.29 -57.17 33.71
N LEU A 632 -47.55 -56.94 33.31
CA LEU A 632 -48.34 -57.89 32.51
C LEU A 632 -48.10 -57.68 31.02
N ILE A 633 -48.01 -58.77 30.24
CA ILE A 633 -47.83 -58.69 28.79
C ILE A 633 -49.18 -58.81 28.10
N SER A 634 -49.46 -57.90 27.15
CA SER A 634 -50.64 -57.93 26.31
C SER A 634 -50.27 -58.21 24.85
N GLU A 635 -50.65 -59.39 24.36
CA GLU A 635 -50.46 -59.79 22.95
C GLU A 635 -51.47 -59.11 22.01
N ARG A 636 -52.65 -58.74 22.52
CA ARG A 636 -53.69 -58.05 21.73
C ARG A 636 -53.29 -56.62 21.31
N GLY A 637 -52.25 -56.09 21.96
CA GLY A 637 -51.65 -54.80 21.67
C GLY A 637 -52.56 -53.59 21.94
N MET A 638 -51.95 -52.40 21.90
CA MET A 638 -52.63 -51.11 21.98
C MET A 638 -52.31 -50.28 20.75
N TRP A 639 -53.19 -49.34 20.42
CA TRP A 639 -52.90 -48.35 19.38
C TRP A 639 -51.58 -47.67 19.68
N ASN A 640 -50.70 -47.61 18.68
CA ASN A 640 -49.40 -46.95 18.76
C ASN A 640 -49.51 -45.44 19.09
N THR A 641 -50.68 -44.82 18.96
CA THR A 641 -50.96 -43.43 19.31
C THR A 641 -51.39 -43.19 20.77
N ALA A 642 -51.45 -44.23 21.63
CA ALA A 642 -51.93 -44.05 23.00
C ALA A 642 -50.98 -43.18 23.84
N GLU A 643 -51.53 -42.18 24.54
CA GLU A 643 -50.81 -41.08 25.22
C GLU A 643 -49.86 -41.52 26.37
N ASN A 644 -49.97 -42.77 26.81
CA ASN A 644 -49.27 -43.35 27.96
C ASN A 644 -48.26 -44.44 27.57
N ILE A 645 -47.76 -44.41 26.32
CA ILE A 645 -46.77 -45.37 25.82
C ILE A 645 -45.35 -44.82 25.94
N GLY A 646 -44.47 -45.59 26.57
CA GLY A 646 -43.02 -45.41 26.54
C GLY A 646 -42.31 -46.55 25.81
N VAL A 647 -40.99 -46.43 25.66
CA VAL A 647 -40.15 -47.51 25.15
C VAL A 647 -38.95 -47.74 26.04
N ARG A 648 -38.57 -49.01 26.19
CA ARG A 648 -37.31 -49.42 26.81
C ARG A 648 -36.44 -50.04 25.73
N PRO A 649 -35.45 -49.30 25.21
CA PRO A 649 -34.55 -49.82 24.19
C PRO A 649 -33.79 -51.05 24.70
N VAL A 650 -33.43 -51.91 23.75
CA VAL A 650 -32.52 -53.03 23.94
C VAL A 650 -31.29 -52.78 23.10
N ILE A 651 -30.11 -52.98 23.69
CA ILE A 651 -28.87 -53.03 22.95
C ILE A 651 -28.26 -54.41 23.09
N THR A 652 -27.51 -54.82 22.07
CA THR A 652 -26.63 -55.97 22.19
C THR A 652 -25.20 -55.45 22.22
N ILE A 653 -24.42 -55.91 23.19
CA ILE A 653 -22.99 -55.61 23.26
C ILE A 653 -22.19 -56.90 23.13
N LYS A 654 -20.97 -56.79 22.60
CA LYS A 654 -20.00 -57.87 22.58
C LYS A 654 -18.84 -57.52 23.52
N VAL A 655 -18.65 -58.32 24.56
CA VAL A 655 -17.56 -58.21 25.53
C VAL A 655 -16.54 -59.29 25.17
N GLU A 656 -15.50 -58.92 24.41
CA GLU A 656 -14.44 -59.85 24.02
C GLU A 656 -13.55 -60.19 25.22
N ASN A 657 -13.33 -61.48 25.50
CA ASN A 657 -12.38 -61.93 26.52
C ASN A 657 -10.94 -61.82 25.96
N GLU A 658 -9.94 -61.64 26.84
CA GLU A 658 -8.53 -61.42 26.48
C GLU A 658 -7.87 -62.53 25.62
N ASP A 659 -8.52 -63.68 25.40
CA ASP A 659 -7.91 -64.83 24.71
C ASP A 659 -8.21 -64.91 23.19
N SER A 660 -8.50 -63.79 22.52
CA SER A 660 -8.63 -63.79 21.05
C SER A 660 -7.87 -62.64 20.37
N ILE A 661 -6.56 -62.58 20.58
CA ILE A 661 -5.61 -61.90 19.69
C ILE A 661 -4.60 -62.91 19.18
#